data_AF-A0A7X6JYG4-F1
#
_entry.id   AF-A0A7X6JYG4-F1
#
_cell.length_a   1.000
_cell.length_b   1.000
_cell.length_c   1.000
_cell.angle_alpha   90.00
_cell.angle_beta   90.00
_cell.angle_gamma   90.00
#
_symmetry.space_group_name_H-M   'P 1'
#
loop_
_entity.id
_entity.type
_entity.pdbx_description
1 polymer ?
#
loop_
_entity_poly.entity_id
_entity_poly.type
_entity_poly.pdbx_seq_one_letter_code
_entity_poly.pdbx_strand_id
1 'polypeptide(L)'
;MLFGLDGVEIGLIIVFLTLFAGIMTGFPVAFAIAGAGVISFAIIAALDSAGLLIHQSIDTSSAEYAALLAEGVIRDSISVFRYPDLPTVEVPLFPGGWEMAMERNISFIVNRMNERVIAGQSIETLLAVLMFVMMGIVLERSKIAEDLLTTMARVFGPLPGGLAVSIVIVGAFLAASTGIVGATVVTMGLLALPTMLRNNYSPELATGVIAASGTLGQIIPPSIVIVLLGTLVGDLYATGQETRAQLAGCSDALTYLGKPAVLSVGTLFQAALLPGLFLALLYGLYAFGFALLRPSSAPPVQVDGTISGEPVTRNEALTWYLAAPVVLVLAIVIGGSTGLVGAQNITVSDYAEQSEQPALRTNVSPTCQAAMIELHGQELWDESVALRASNAAAGDTGAVVQLTEEERAVALEQAIANAPPIGSGVIAVFGLLALVLILARGSSPSATPVPLIVGGIGVVLALLADVLFVGPGTSSGNEFLILAIPFALTLYGCREAMIRLSRNELLRVVFPPLVLIVAVLGSILGGITNPTPAAALGAAGAIMLAAYRKLKDENGKSKIVIWSSFALVIMILFGVNFDLRITRAEVPFQDWVAYVITQIAYHFAFFGLLYSCWVLFRSNILSPVVRETAKVTSMVFTILIGSQLLNLVLISFGGEHHIQQFLRSFDNELVVFFVVMAILFILGFVLDFLEIIYIVIPIVGPVIYGGTLDPAWVTIMIAINLQTSFLTPPFGFALFYLRGVAPKTVTTGHIYRGVLPFVGIQVLCLVLLYFFPGIVTILPDLLN
;
A
#
# COMPACT_ATOMS: atom_id res chain seq x y z
N MET A 1 15.45 44.16 -3.60
CA MET A 1 15.98 42.87 -4.09
C MET A 1 17.43 42.69 -3.67
N LEU A 2 17.75 41.61 -2.96
CA LEU A 2 19.12 41.25 -2.58
C LEU A 2 19.65 40.26 -3.63
N PHE A 3 20.83 40.51 -4.21
CA PHE A 3 21.39 39.69 -5.30
C PHE A 3 20.51 39.53 -6.57
N GLY A 4 19.52 40.41 -6.77
CA GLY A 4 18.58 40.31 -7.89
C GLY A 4 17.49 39.24 -7.73
N LEU A 5 17.39 38.64 -6.53
CA LEU A 5 16.35 37.67 -6.18
C LEU A 5 15.22 38.34 -5.41
N ASP A 6 14.03 37.78 -5.55
CA ASP A 6 12.85 38.19 -4.82
C ASP A 6 12.97 37.81 -3.33
N GLY A 7 12.31 38.58 -2.44
CA GLY A 7 12.34 38.32 -1.00
C GLY A 7 11.89 36.91 -0.63
N VAL A 8 10.93 36.36 -1.38
CA VAL A 8 10.43 34.99 -1.19
C VAL A 8 11.47 33.94 -1.60
N GLU A 9 12.17 34.14 -2.72
CA GLU A 9 13.23 33.24 -3.20
C GLU A 9 14.40 33.17 -2.21
N ILE A 10 14.82 34.32 -1.68
CA ILE A 10 15.86 34.37 -0.65
C ILE A 10 15.37 33.66 0.62
N GLY A 11 14.10 33.86 1.00
CA GLY A 11 13.47 33.14 2.12
C GLY A 11 13.52 31.63 1.93
N LEU A 12 13.15 31.13 0.75
CA LEU A 12 13.25 29.71 0.40
C LEU A 12 14.70 29.20 0.50
N ILE A 13 15.66 29.93 -0.06
CA ILE A 13 17.09 29.58 0.01
C ILE A 13 17.55 29.49 1.47
N ILE A 14 17.17 30.46 2.32
CA ILE A 14 17.52 30.43 3.76
C ILE A 14 16.93 29.19 4.42
N VAL A 15 15.65 28.90 4.20
CA VAL A 15 14.96 27.73 4.78
C VAL A 15 15.64 26.42 4.35
N PHE A 16 15.92 26.27 3.05
CA PHE A 16 16.61 25.07 2.57
C PHE A 16 18.02 25.01 3.14
N LEU A 17 18.83 26.07 3.08
CA LEU A 17 20.19 26.06 3.60
C LEU A 17 20.27 25.73 5.10
N THR A 18 19.37 26.26 5.93
CA THR A 18 19.32 25.92 7.36
C THR A 18 18.90 24.47 7.58
N LEU A 19 17.95 23.95 6.79
CA LEU A 19 17.55 22.54 6.81
C LEU A 19 18.71 21.63 6.41
N PHE A 20 19.36 21.90 5.28
CA PHE A 20 20.52 21.18 4.78
C PHE A 20 21.67 21.21 5.79
N ALA A 21 22.00 22.38 6.35
CA ALA A 21 23.02 22.51 7.38
C ALA A 21 22.68 21.69 8.62
N GLY A 22 21.43 21.75 9.10
CA GLY A 22 20.95 20.97 10.24
C GLY A 22 21.11 19.45 10.01
N ILE A 23 20.70 18.95 8.84
CA ILE A 23 20.79 17.52 8.51
C ILE A 23 22.26 17.08 8.36
N MET A 24 23.09 17.88 7.69
CA MET A 24 24.50 17.56 7.44
C MET A 24 25.35 17.53 8.72
N THR A 25 24.91 18.19 9.80
CA THR A 25 25.60 18.10 11.11
C THR A 25 25.44 16.73 11.79
N GLY A 26 24.61 15.84 11.24
CA GLY A 26 24.30 14.54 11.85
C GLY A 26 23.32 14.64 13.02
N PHE A 27 22.70 15.81 13.22
CA PHE A 27 21.63 15.98 14.19
C PHE A 27 20.41 15.16 13.76
N PRO A 28 19.63 14.56 14.69
CA PRO A 28 18.45 13.80 14.30
C PRO A 28 17.50 14.67 13.49
N VAL A 29 17.13 14.20 12.30
CA VAL A 29 16.44 15.00 11.27
C VAL A 29 15.16 15.64 11.80
N ALA A 30 14.40 14.91 12.62
CA ALA A 30 13.19 15.41 13.26
C ALA A 30 13.38 16.75 14.00
N PHE A 31 14.51 16.90 14.72
CA PHE A 31 14.84 18.15 15.39
C PHE A 31 15.52 19.15 14.46
N ALA A 32 16.26 18.67 13.45
CA ALA A 32 16.84 19.54 12.43
C ALA A 32 15.76 20.31 11.67
N ILE A 33 14.62 19.68 11.35
CA ILE A 33 13.48 20.31 10.68
C ILE A 33 12.87 21.42 11.54
N ALA A 34 12.54 21.12 12.80
CA ALA A 34 11.96 22.10 13.72
C ALA A 34 12.95 23.26 13.98
N GLY A 35 14.22 22.95 14.19
CA GLY A 35 15.29 23.93 14.37
C GLY A 35 15.50 24.80 13.14
N ALA A 36 15.48 24.20 11.94
CA ALA A 36 15.56 24.93 10.68
C ALA A 36 14.39 25.89 10.51
N GLY A 37 13.17 25.48 10.87
CA GLY A 37 11.99 26.36 10.87
C GLY A 37 12.18 27.57 11.77
N VAL A 38 12.59 27.37 13.02
CA VAL A 38 12.81 28.47 13.98
C VAL A 38 13.96 29.39 13.54
N ILE A 39 15.10 28.81 13.16
CA ILE A 39 16.29 29.58 12.77
C ILE A 39 16.03 30.34 11.47
N SER A 40 15.43 29.71 10.46
CA SER A 40 15.11 30.39 9.21
C SER A 40 14.10 31.51 9.43
N PHE A 41 13.03 31.28 10.22
CA PHE A 41 12.08 32.33 10.57
C PHE A 41 12.77 33.52 11.25
N ALA A 42 13.67 33.28 12.22
CA ALA A 42 14.40 34.35 12.89
C ALA A 42 15.32 35.14 11.94
N ILE A 43 16.03 34.46 11.04
CA ILE A 43 16.87 35.10 10.02
C ILE A 43 16.01 35.93 9.07
N ILE A 44 14.91 35.36 8.56
CA ILE A 44 14.01 36.03 7.63
C ILE A 44 13.36 37.25 8.29
N ALA A 45 12.88 37.12 9.54
CA ALA A 45 12.31 38.23 10.31
C ALA A 45 13.32 39.35 10.55
N ALA A 46 14.58 39.01 10.85
CA ALA A 46 15.65 40.00 11.03
C ALA A 46 15.98 40.74 9.72
N LEU A 47 15.96 40.04 8.59
CA LEU A 47 16.22 40.64 7.28
C LEU A 47 15.03 41.46 6.76
N ASP A 48 13.80 41.00 6.97
CA ASP A 48 12.57 41.74 6.62
C ASP A 48 12.43 43.02 7.46
N SER A 49 12.66 42.95 8.78
CA SER A 49 12.66 44.15 9.64
C SER A 49 13.78 45.14 9.32
N ALA A 50 14.88 44.68 8.73
CA ALA A 50 15.93 45.53 8.19
C ALA A 50 15.61 46.13 6.80
N GLY A 51 14.44 45.80 6.22
CA GLY A 51 14.04 46.23 4.88
C GLY A 51 14.85 45.58 3.75
N LEU A 52 15.54 44.48 4.04
CA LEU A 52 16.42 43.78 3.10
C LEU A 52 15.68 42.74 2.25
N LEU A 53 14.55 42.23 2.74
CA LEU A 53 13.67 41.32 2.00
C LEU A 53 12.44 42.08 1.53
N ILE A 54 12.34 42.28 0.22
CA ILE A 54 11.20 42.94 -0.43
C ILE A 54 10.62 41.93 -1.41
N HIS A 55 9.30 41.71 -1.34
CA HIS A 55 8.57 40.86 -2.27
C HIS A 55 7.96 41.71 -3.39
N GLN A 56 8.16 41.31 -4.65
CA GLN A 56 7.47 41.92 -5.79
C GLN A 56 6.19 41.15 -6.12
N SER A 57 5.05 41.70 -5.71
CA SER A 57 3.74 41.15 -6.02
C SER A 57 3.11 41.89 -7.20
N ILE A 58 2.30 41.19 -8.01
CA ILE A 58 1.55 41.81 -9.11
C ILE A 58 0.61 42.89 -8.55
N ASP A 59 0.60 44.06 -9.20
CA ASP A 59 -0.35 45.12 -8.86
C ASP A 59 -1.76 44.75 -9.32
N THR A 60 -2.55 44.21 -8.40
CA THR A 60 -3.95 43.84 -8.65
C THR A 60 -4.86 45.03 -8.95
N SER A 61 -4.40 46.27 -8.75
CA SER A 61 -5.13 47.50 -9.07
C SER A 61 -4.81 48.08 -10.45
N SER A 62 -3.83 47.49 -11.14
CA SER A 62 -3.42 47.91 -12.47
C SER A 62 -4.49 47.68 -13.54
N ALA A 63 -4.49 48.52 -14.57
CA ALA A 63 -5.42 48.39 -15.70
C ALA A 63 -5.14 47.12 -16.51
N GLU A 64 -3.88 46.71 -16.56
CA GLU A 64 -3.38 45.51 -17.24
C GLU A 64 -3.88 44.24 -16.53
N TYR A 65 -3.86 44.21 -15.20
CA TYR A 65 -4.46 43.10 -14.43
C TYR A 65 -5.99 43.05 -14.62
N ALA A 66 -6.65 44.21 -14.60
CA ALA A 66 -8.09 44.28 -14.86
C ALA A 66 -8.46 43.84 -16.29
N ALA A 67 -7.61 44.10 -17.28
CA ALA A 67 -7.78 43.65 -18.66
C ALA A 67 -7.75 42.12 -18.77
N LEU A 68 -6.78 41.46 -18.12
CA LEU A 68 -6.72 39.99 -18.09
C LEU A 68 -7.96 39.37 -17.43
N LEU A 69 -8.47 39.97 -16.37
CA LEU A 69 -9.73 39.53 -15.76
C LEU A 69 -10.94 39.74 -16.69
N ALA A 70 -10.95 40.82 -17.46
CA ALA A 70 -12.00 41.10 -18.45
C ALA A 70 -11.95 40.13 -19.64
N GLU A 71 -10.77 39.60 -19.98
CA GLU A 71 -10.59 38.52 -20.96
C GLU A 71 -11.02 37.15 -20.43
N GLY A 72 -11.43 37.06 -19.16
CA GLY A 72 -11.89 35.83 -18.52
C GLY A 72 -10.79 34.98 -17.91
N VAL A 73 -9.57 35.52 -17.77
CA VAL A 73 -8.46 34.82 -17.10
C VAL A 73 -8.77 34.70 -15.61
N ILE A 74 -8.69 33.48 -15.08
CA ILE A 74 -8.93 33.19 -13.66
C ILE A 74 -7.83 33.81 -12.81
N ARG A 75 -8.18 34.45 -11.70
CA ARG A 75 -7.22 35.11 -10.78
C ARG A 75 -6.04 34.23 -10.39
N ASP A 76 -6.31 32.97 -10.05
CA ASP A 76 -5.30 32.02 -9.60
C ASP A 76 -4.31 31.57 -10.68
N SER A 77 -4.59 31.83 -11.97
CA SER A 77 -3.66 31.57 -13.07
C SER A 77 -2.79 32.77 -13.43
N ILE A 78 -3.08 33.95 -12.86
CA ILE A 78 -2.28 35.16 -13.05
C ILE A 78 -1.12 35.12 -12.05
N SER A 79 0.09 34.90 -12.56
CA SER A 79 1.32 34.88 -11.77
C SER A 79 2.43 35.65 -12.49
N VAL A 80 3.44 36.08 -11.72
CA VAL A 80 4.64 36.77 -12.24
C VAL A 80 5.36 35.89 -13.27
N PHE A 81 5.30 34.57 -13.11
CA PHE A 81 5.91 33.61 -14.03
C PHE A 81 5.19 33.52 -15.38
N ARG A 82 3.86 33.61 -15.38
CA ARG A 82 3.04 33.49 -16.60
C ARG A 82 2.90 34.82 -17.33
N TYR A 83 2.84 35.93 -16.59
CA TYR A 83 2.70 37.28 -17.11
C TYR A 83 3.77 38.19 -16.51
N PRO A 84 5.02 38.08 -16.98
CA PRO A 84 6.16 38.83 -16.43
C PRO A 84 6.07 40.33 -16.71
N ASP A 85 5.28 40.74 -17.71
CA ASP A 85 5.14 42.14 -18.12
C ASP A 85 4.13 42.93 -17.26
N LEU A 86 3.43 42.28 -16.33
CA LEU A 86 2.48 42.96 -15.46
C LEU A 86 3.19 43.90 -14.49
N PRO A 87 2.61 45.09 -14.20
CA PRO A 87 3.15 45.98 -13.19
C PRO A 87 3.22 45.28 -11.82
N THR A 88 4.35 45.37 -11.14
CA THR A 88 4.54 44.82 -9.79
C THR A 88 4.70 45.95 -8.77
N VAL A 89 4.17 45.73 -7.57
CA VAL A 89 4.36 46.57 -6.39
C VAL A 89 5.27 45.88 -5.38
N GLU A 90 6.09 46.69 -4.70
CA GLU A 90 6.96 46.23 -3.62
C GLU A 90 6.17 46.13 -2.32
N VAL A 91 6.17 44.94 -1.73
CA VAL A 91 5.46 44.62 -0.49
C VAL A 91 6.45 44.02 0.50
N PRO A 92 6.36 44.33 1.82
CA PRO A 92 7.13 43.62 2.83
C PRO A 92 6.83 42.12 2.79
N LEU A 93 7.82 41.31 3.13
CA LEU A 93 7.69 39.86 3.06
C LEU A 93 6.70 39.32 4.10
N PHE A 94 6.63 39.96 5.28
CA PHE A 94 5.59 39.72 6.28
C PHE A 94 4.57 40.86 6.32
N PRO A 95 3.37 40.69 5.73
CA PRO A 95 2.30 41.67 5.83
C PRO A 95 1.91 41.88 7.31
N GLY A 96 2.07 43.11 7.80
CA GLY A 96 1.80 43.44 9.21
C GLY A 96 2.94 43.15 10.20
N GLY A 97 4.14 42.80 9.70
CA GLY A 97 5.33 42.56 10.52
C GLY A 97 5.52 41.10 10.95
N TRP A 98 6.72 40.78 11.41
CA TRP A 98 7.10 39.42 11.81
C TRP A 98 6.35 38.97 13.09
N GLU A 99 5.93 39.91 13.95
CA GLU A 99 5.18 39.63 15.17
C GLU A 99 3.81 39.01 14.85
N MET A 100 3.09 39.59 13.89
CA MET A 100 1.79 39.08 13.44
C MET A 100 1.95 37.71 12.75
N ALA A 101 3.01 37.54 11.95
CA ALA A 101 3.33 36.25 11.35
C ALA A 101 3.63 35.17 12.41
N MET A 102 4.38 35.54 13.46
CA MET A 102 4.68 34.65 14.59
C MET A 102 3.42 34.26 15.36
N GLU A 103 2.56 35.22 15.70
CA GLU A 103 1.31 34.96 16.43
C GLU A 103 0.38 34.05 15.63
N ARG A 104 0.24 34.30 14.31
CA ARG A 104 -0.50 33.44 13.39
C ARG A 104 0.07 32.02 13.35
N ASN A 105 1.39 31.89 13.25
CA ASN A 105 2.05 30.58 13.22
C ASN A 105 1.85 29.81 14.53
N ILE A 106 1.95 30.48 15.69
CA ILE A 106 1.74 29.86 17.01
C ILE A 106 0.26 29.50 17.23
N SER A 107 -0.68 30.25 16.67
CA SER A 107 -2.09 29.87 16.72
C SER A 107 -2.38 28.63 15.86
N PHE A 108 -1.86 28.61 14.63
CA PHE A 108 -2.12 27.52 13.69
C PHE A 108 -1.35 26.24 14.00
N ILE A 109 -0.17 26.31 14.63
CA ILE A 109 0.60 25.11 14.94
C ILE A 109 -0.18 24.17 15.87
N VAL A 110 -0.89 24.70 16.86
CA VAL A 110 -1.66 23.89 17.81
C VAL A 110 -2.79 23.18 17.07
N ASN A 111 -3.52 23.89 16.21
CA ASN A 111 -4.60 23.31 15.41
C ASN A 111 -4.09 22.27 14.41
N ARG A 112 -3.01 22.58 13.66
CA ARG A 112 -2.40 21.62 12.72
C ARG A 112 -1.84 20.40 13.43
N MET A 113 -1.23 20.55 14.59
CA MET A 113 -0.77 19.42 15.39
C MET A 113 -1.95 18.57 15.86
N ASN A 114 -3.05 19.21 16.27
CA ASN A 114 -4.26 18.49 16.66
C ASN A 114 -4.83 17.68 15.48
N GLU A 115 -4.99 18.29 14.30
CA GLU A 115 -5.58 17.66 13.11
C GLU A 115 -4.70 16.58 12.46
N ARG A 116 -3.37 16.75 12.49
CA ARG A 116 -2.44 15.88 11.75
C ARG A 116 -1.66 14.90 12.63
N VAL A 117 -1.59 15.12 13.94
CA VAL A 117 -0.77 14.30 14.86
C VAL A 117 -1.62 13.63 15.95
N ILE A 118 -2.52 14.38 16.60
CA ILE A 118 -3.17 13.97 17.86
C ILE A 118 -4.58 13.41 17.64
N ALA A 119 -5.29 13.90 16.62
CA ALA A 119 -6.69 13.58 16.35
C ALA A 119 -6.94 13.39 14.85
N GLY A 120 -8.13 12.90 14.50
CA GLY A 120 -8.58 12.76 13.12
C GLY A 120 -8.13 11.46 12.44
N GLN A 121 -8.27 11.41 11.11
CA GLN A 121 -7.98 10.21 10.30
C GLN A 121 -6.49 9.85 10.28
N SER A 122 -5.62 10.85 10.49
CA SER A 122 -4.16 10.67 10.54
C SER A 122 -3.71 9.70 11.65
N ILE A 123 -4.41 9.66 12.79
CA ILE A 123 -4.03 8.78 13.90
C ILE A 123 -4.27 7.30 13.55
N GLU A 124 -5.33 7.00 12.80
CA GLU A 124 -5.65 5.63 12.40
C GLU A 124 -4.56 5.08 11.49
N THR A 125 -4.05 5.90 10.57
CA THR A 125 -3.02 5.48 9.62
C THR A 125 -1.64 5.41 10.27
N LEU A 126 -1.33 6.30 11.22
CA LEU A 126 -0.13 6.21 12.05
C LEU A 126 -0.14 4.97 12.95
N LEU A 127 -1.31 4.54 13.44
CA LEU A 127 -1.44 3.29 14.19
C LEU A 127 -1.17 2.07 13.29
N ALA A 128 -1.60 2.11 12.03
CA ALA A 128 -1.27 1.07 11.05
C ALA A 128 0.25 0.97 10.83
N VAL A 129 0.94 2.12 10.70
CA VAL A 129 2.41 2.15 10.61
C VAL A 129 3.06 1.48 11.83
N LEU A 130 2.61 1.81 13.05
CA LEU A 130 3.14 1.18 14.27
C LEU A 130 2.96 -0.34 14.25
N MET A 131 1.79 -0.84 13.82
CA MET A 131 1.50 -2.27 13.78
C MET A 131 2.31 -3.00 12.70
N PHE A 132 2.47 -2.40 11.51
CA PHE A 132 3.33 -2.97 10.47
C PHE A 132 4.80 -2.99 10.87
N VAL A 133 5.30 -1.91 11.49
CA VAL A 133 6.65 -1.85 12.05
C VAL A 133 6.85 -2.96 13.09
N MET A 134 5.89 -3.14 14.00
CA MET A 134 5.95 -4.20 15.01
C MET A 134 6.00 -5.58 14.36
N MET A 135 5.11 -5.85 13.39
CA MET A 135 5.08 -7.11 12.63
C MET A 135 6.46 -7.42 12.03
N GLY A 136 7.06 -6.45 11.34
CA GLY A 136 8.38 -6.58 10.74
C GLY A 136 9.48 -6.91 11.73
N ILE A 137 9.57 -6.12 12.81
CA ILE A 137 10.62 -6.30 13.82
C ILE A 137 10.45 -7.63 14.55
N VAL A 138 9.21 -8.11 14.77
CA VAL A 138 8.96 -9.45 15.34
C VAL A 138 9.50 -10.54 14.42
N LEU A 139 9.22 -10.48 13.13
CA LEU A 139 9.68 -11.48 12.15
C LEU A 139 11.21 -11.48 12.00
N GLU A 140 11.82 -10.29 12.04
CA GLU A 140 13.27 -10.12 12.00
C GLU A 140 13.94 -10.68 13.27
N ARG A 141 13.48 -10.25 14.45
CA ARG A 141 14.06 -10.64 15.75
C ARG A 141 13.84 -12.11 16.09
N SER A 142 12.82 -12.74 15.51
CA SER A 142 12.57 -14.18 15.64
C SER A 142 13.38 -15.04 14.67
N LYS A 143 14.37 -14.46 13.98
CA LYS A 143 15.27 -15.11 13.00
C LYS A 143 14.57 -15.71 11.79
N ILE A 144 13.30 -15.39 11.54
CA ILE A 144 12.55 -15.99 10.43
C ILE A 144 13.20 -15.57 9.10
N ALA A 145 13.69 -14.33 9.03
CA ALA A 145 14.50 -13.81 7.94
C ALA A 145 15.75 -14.66 7.64
N GLU A 146 16.47 -15.11 8.68
CA GLU A 146 17.69 -15.92 8.54
C GLU A 146 17.37 -17.32 7.99
N ASP A 147 16.31 -17.95 8.50
CA ASP A 147 15.84 -19.25 8.00
C ASP A 147 15.36 -19.16 6.56
N LEU A 148 14.62 -18.11 6.21
CA LEU A 148 14.18 -17.83 4.84
C LEU A 148 15.38 -17.70 3.91
N LEU A 149 16.38 -16.90 4.30
CA LEU A 149 17.60 -16.68 3.51
C LEU A 149 18.39 -17.97 3.30
N THR A 150 18.65 -18.72 4.37
CA THR A 150 19.40 -19.99 4.28
C THR A 150 18.64 -21.07 3.49
N THR A 151 17.31 -21.08 3.58
CA THR A 151 16.47 -22.04 2.82
C THR A 151 16.40 -21.67 1.35
N MET A 152 16.19 -20.39 1.02
CA MET A 152 16.22 -19.92 -0.37
C MET A 152 17.60 -20.06 -1.00
N ALA A 153 18.67 -19.86 -0.23
CA ALA A 153 20.05 -20.09 -0.66
C ALA A 153 20.30 -21.56 -1.01
N ARG A 154 19.69 -22.52 -0.29
CA ARG A 154 19.78 -23.95 -0.65
C ARG A 154 19.02 -24.30 -1.92
N VAL A 155 17.89 -23.63 -2.15
CA VAL A 155 17.00 -23.89 -3.29
C VAL A 155 17.57 -23.34 -4.59
N PHE A 156 18.03 -22.09 -4.57
CA PHE A 156 18.57 -21.44 -5.76
C PHE A 156 20.10 -21.53 -5.87
N GLY A 157 20.82 -21.80 -4.79
CA GLY A 157 22.28 -21.86 -4.73
C GLY A 157 22.98 -22.68 -5.82
N PRO A 158 22.46 -23.87 -6.21
CA PRO A 158 23.05 -24.65 -7.29
C PRO A 158 23.02 -23.97 -8.67
N LEU A 159 22.18 -22.95 -8.85
CA LEU A 159 22.12 -22.17 -10.08
C LEU A 159 23.18 -21.06 -10.09
N PRO A 160 23.76 -20.71 -11.26
CA PRO A 160 24.62 -19.54 -11.38
C PRO A 160 23.91 -18.27 -10.88
N GLY A 161 24.54 -17.51 -10.00
CA GLY A 161 23.89 -16.33 -9.38
C GLY A 161 22.78 -16.66 -8.37
N GLY A 162 22.58 -17.94 -8.04
CA GLY A 162 21.52 -18.43 -7.17
C GLY A 162 21.34 -17.68 -5.86
N LEU A 163 22.43 -17.45 -5.13
CA LEU A 163 22.40 -16.74 -3.86
C LEU A 163 21.94 -15.28 -4.00
N ALA A 164 22.27 -14.62 -5.11
CA ALA A 164 21.81 -13.26 -5.38
C ALA A 164 20.29 -13.23 -5.65
N VAL A 165 19.79 -14.19 -6.44
CA VAL A 165 18.35 -14.35 -6.68
C VAL A 165 17.61 -14.65 -5.37
N SER A 166 18.17 -15.52 -4.51
CA SER A 166 17.62 -15.78 -3.17
C SER A 166 17.49 -14.50 -2.35
N ILE A 167 18.49 -13.60 -2.38
CA ILE A 167 18.45 -12.35 -1.64
C ILE A 167 17.36 -11.41 -2.18
N VAL A 168 17.15 -11.34 -3.50
CA VAL A 168 16.06 -10.54 -4.08
C VAL A 168 14.70 -11.07 -3.64
N ILE A 169 14.50 -12.39 -3.68
CA ILE A 169 13.23 -13.02 -3.28
C ILE A 169 12.96 -12.82 -1.78
N VAL A 170 13.95 -13.13 -0.94
CA VAL A 170 13.84 -12.93 0.51
C VAL A 170 13.70 -11.44 0.84
N GLY A 171 14.36 -10.59 0.07
CA GLY A 171 14.19 -9.14 0.02
C GLY A 171 12.75 -8.74 -0.18
N ALA A 172 12.10 -9.24 -1.22
CA ALA A 172 10.71 -8.95 -1.52
C ALA A 172 9.75 -9.42 -0.42
N PHE A 173 9.98 -10.60 0.17
CA PHE A 173 9.17 -11.09 1.30
C PHE A 173 9.35 -10.25 2.57
N LEU A 174 10.60 -9.91 2.91
CA LEU A 174 10.89 -9.12 4.11
C LEU A 174 10.48 -7.67 3.94
N ALA A 175 10.59 -7.13 2.72
CA ALA A 175 10.10 -5.82 2.31
C ALA A 175 8.62 -5.65 2.66
N ALA A 176 7.78 -6.59 2.22
CA ALA A 176 6.35 -6.62 2.54
C ALA A 176 6.10 -6.65 4.06
N SER A 177 7.01 -7.22 4.85
CA SER A 177 6.77 -7.40 6.28
C SER A 177 7.29 -6.28 7.17
N THR A 178 8.34 -5.57 6.76
CA THR A 178 9.08 -4.64 7.63
C THR A 178 8.86 -3.19 7.28
N GLY A 179 8.74 -2.83 5.99
CA GLY A 179 8.62 -1.44 5.54
C GLY A 179 9.78 -0.51 5.93
N ILE A 180 10.81 -0.99 6.65
CA ILE A 180 11.96 -0.21 7.14
C ILE A 180 13.18 -0.60 6.32
N VAL A 181 13.45 0.22 5.31
CA VAL A 181 14.53 0.01 4.34
C VAL A 181 15.89 -0.09 5.02
N GLY A 182 16.22 0.84 5.91
CA GLY A 182 17.55 0.89 6.53
C GLY A 182 17.85 -0.33 7.39
N ALA A 183 16.90 -0.75 8.22
CA ALA A 183 17.02 -1.96 9.03
C ALA A 183 17.19 -3.20 8.14
N THR A 184 16.41 -3.32 7.07
CA THR A 184 16.49 -4.46 6.14
C THR A 184 17.84 -4.54 5.45
N VAL A 185 18.36 -3.41 4.96
CA VAL A 185 19.69 -3.34 4.31
C VAL A 185 20.80 -3.70 5.30
N VAL A 186 20.74 -3.20 6.54
CA VAL A 186 21.69 -3.52 7.61
C VAL A 186 21.65 -5.01 7.94
N THR A 187 20.46 -5.58 8.13
CA THR A 187 20.27 -6.98 8.52
C THR A 187 20.69 -7.93 7.40
N MET A 188 20.29 -7.66 6.15
CA MET A 188 20.78 -8.41 5.00
C MET A 188 22.29 -8.22 4.78
N GLY A 189 22.81 -7.02 5.03
CA GLY A 189 24.25 -6.75 5.00
C GLY A 189 25.02 -7.58 6.02
N LEU A 190 24.52 -7.74 7.24
CA LEU A 190 25.16 -8.56 8.28
C LEU A 190 25.04 -10.07 8.02
N LEU A 191 23.91 -10.52 7.46
CA LEU A 191 23.64 -11.95 7.26
C LEU A 191 24.14 -12.48 5.90
N ALA A 192 23.85 -11.75 4.82
CA ALA A 192 24.04 -12.21 3.46
C ALA A 192 25.41 -11.83 2.88
N LEU A 193 25.91 -10.62 3.12
CA LEU A 193 27.17 -10.15 2.53
C LEU A 193 28.37 -11.04 2.90
N PRO A 194 28.59 -11.42 4.17
CA PRO A 194 29.71 -12.31 4.52
C PRO A 194 29.58 -13.70 3.88
N THR A 195 28.36 -14.15 3.65
CA THR A 195 28.06 -15.45 3.04
C THR A 195 28.33 -15.42 1.53
N MET A 196 27.98 -14.32 0.85
CA MET A 196 28.30 -14.12 -0.57
C MET A 196 29.81 -14.04 -0.80
N LEU A 197 30.52 -13.25 0.00
CA LEU A 197 31.98 -13.07 -0.14
C LEU A 197 32.74 -14.36 0.13
N ARG A 198 32.32 -15.18 1.11
CA ARG A 198 32.90 -16.51 1.38
C ARG A 198 32.73 -17.49 0.21
N ASN A 199 31.68 -17.31 -0.59
CA ASN A 199 31.41 -18.10 -1.78
C ASN A 199 31.94 -17.43 -3.07
N ASN A 200 32.93 -16.55 -2.97
CA ASN A 200 33.59 -15.89 -4.11
C ASN A 200 32.68 -15.06 -5.03
N TYR A 201 31.58 -14.52 -4.51
CA TYR A 201 30.81 -13.51 -5.25
C TYR A 201 31.57 -12.20 -5.34
N SER A 202 31.44 -11.49 -6.47
CA SER A 202 32.02 -10.15 -6.62
C SER A 202 31.40 -9.17 -5.59
N PRO A 203 32.22 -8.35 -4.90
CA PRO A 203 31.74 -7.35 -3.96
C PRO A 203 30.70 -6.40 -4.55
N GLU A 204 30.84 -6.02 -5.82
CA GLU A 204 29.93 -5.12 -6.53
C GLU A 204 28.53 -5.73 -6.65
N LEU A 205 28.42 -6.97 -7.17
CA LEU A 205 27.12 -7.64 -7.28
C LEU A 205 26.50 -7.88 -5.91
N ALA A 206 27.30 -8.35 -4.94
CA ALA A 206 26.80 -8.66 -3.61
C ALA A 206 26.23 -7.42 -2.90
N THR A 207 26.97 -6.30 -2.96
CA THR A 207 26.52 -5.06 -2.34
C THR A 207 25.36 -4.41 -3.08
N GLY A 208 25.39 -4.42 -4.42
CA GLY A 208 24.30 -3.91 -5.25
C GLY A 208 22.98 -4.62 -5.02
N VAL A 209 23.00 -5.97 -5.03
CA VAL A 209 21.80 -6.79 -4.81
C VAL A 209 21.23 -6.57 -3.41
N ILE A 210 22.08 -6.54 -2.37
CA ILE A 210 21.63 -6.33 -0.98
C ILE A 210 21.02 -4.93 -0.81
N ALA A 211 21.69 -3.89 -1.31
CA ALA A 211 21.18 -2.53 -1.23
C ALA A 211 19.84 -2.40 -1.97
N ALA A 212 19.77 -2.86 -3.23
CA ALA A 212 18.56 -2.77 -4.04
C ALA A 212 17.39 -3.55 -3.43
N SER A 213 17.63 -4.80 -3.00
CA SER A 213 16.61 -5.67 -2.40
C SER A 213 16.05 -5.09 -1.10
N GLY A 214 16.89 -4.46 -0.27
CA GLY A 214 16.43 -3.83 0.97
C GLY A 214 15.53 -2.61 0.76
N THR A 215 15.61 -1.95 -0.40
CA THR A 215 14.73 -0.81 -0.73
C THR A 215 13.37 -1.21 -1.29
N LEU A 216 13.17 -2.49 -1.66
CA LEU A 216 11.86 -2.98 -2.11
C LEU A 216 10.75 -2.78 -1.06
N GLY A 217 11.12 -2.63 0.22
CA GLY A 217 10.20 -2.31 1.32
C GLY A 217 9.46 -0.98 1.17
N GLN A 218 9.91 -0.09 0.29
CA GLN A 218 9.19 1.14 -0.02
C GLN A 218 7.99 0.92 -0.94
N ILE A 219 8.05 -0.05 -1.84
CA ILE A 219 7.02 -0.24 -2.87
C ILE A 219 6.15 -1.49 -2.64
N ILE A 220 6.71 -2.59 -2.12
CA ILE A 220 5.96 -3.84 -1.96
C ILE A 220 5.03 -3.72 -0.74
N PRO A 221 3.69 -3.86 -0.91
CA PRO A 221 2.74 -3.79 0.19
C PRO A 221 2.84 -4.96 1.18
N PRO A 222 2.52 -4.77 2.47
CA PRO A 222 2.22 -3.49 3.14
C PRO A 222 3.48 -2.63 3.36
N SER A 223 3.49 -1.43 2.78
CA SER A 223 4.62 -0.48 2.81
C SER A 223 4.26 0.76 3.64
N ILE A 224 5.16 1.17 4.53
CA ILE A 224 5.01 2.41 5.32
C ILE A 224 4.90 3.63 4.38
N VAL A 225 5.71 3.67 3.32
CA VAL A 225 5.72 4.75 2.33
C VAL A 225 4.34 4.90 1.69
N ILE A 226 3.74 3.78 1.25
CA ILE A 226 2.44 3.79 0.59
C ILE A 226 1.30 4.10 1.56
N VAL A 227 1.37 3.64 2.82
CA VAL A 227 0.38 4.01 3.86
C VAL A 227 0.37 5.53 4.10
N LEU A 228 1.55 6.12 4.23
CA LEU A 228 1.69 7.55 4.49
C LEU A 228 1.31 8.40 3.28
N LEU A 229 1.76 8.00 2.08
CA LEU A 229 1.33 8.64 0.83
C LEU A 229 -0.18 8.54 0.66
N GLY A 230 -0.80 7.37 0.89
CA GLY A 230 -2.24 7.21 0.69
C GLY A 230 -3.10 8.07 1.59
N THR A 231 -2.68 8.27 2.83
CA THR A 231 -3.39 9.18 3.74
C THR A 231 -3.31 10.62 3.22
N LEU A 232 -2.08 11.09 2.94
CA LEU A 232 -1.86 12.50 2.59
C LEU A 232 -2.38 12.83 1.19
N VAL A 233 -2.10 11.98 0.22
CA VAL A 233 -2.51 12.17 -1.18
C VAL A 233 -4.02 12.06 -1.32
N GLY A 234 -4.69 11.17 -0.56
CA GLY A 234 -6.14 11.09 -0.55
C GLY A 234 -6.79 12.44 -0.22
N ASP A 235 -6.30 13.11 0.82
CA ASP A 235 -6.78 14.44 1.22
C ASP A 235 -6.46 15.51 0.16
N LEU A 236 -5.23 15.50 -0.39
CA LEU A 236 -4.78 16.47 -1.39
C LEU A 236 -5.55 16.32 -2.71
N TYR A 237 -5.82 15.08 -3.13
CA TYR A 237 -6.61 14.76 -4.32
C TYR A 237 -8.06 15.22 -4.15
N ALA A 238 -8.70 14.86 -3.03
CA ALA A 238 -10.07 15.28 -2.74
C ALA A 238 -10.21 16.80 -2.75
N THR A 239 -9.31 17.50 -2.05
CA THR A 239 -9.31 18.97 -1.97
C THR A 239 -8.98 19.63 -3.32
N GLY A 240 -8.04 19.06 -4.08
CA GLY A 240 -7.65 19.56 -5.40
C GLY A 240 -8.79 19.45 -6.41
N GLN A 241 -9.49 18.31 -6.44
CA GLN A 241 -10.65 18.11 -7.32
C GLN A 241 -11.85 18.95 -6.90
N GLU A 242 -12.04 19.18 -5.59
CA GLU A 242 -13.07 20.09 -5.07
C GLU A 242 -12.83 21.53 -5.55
N THR A 243 -11.57 21.99 -5.47
CA THR A 243 -11.17 23.30 -5.99
C THR A 243 -11.40 23.39 -7.51
N ARG A 244 -11.04 22.34 -8.26
CA ARG A 244 -11.26 22.27 -9.71
C ARG A 244 -12.75 22.32 -10.07
N ALA A 245 -13.61 21.63 -9.32
CA ALA A 245 -15.04 21.65 -9.53
C ALA A 245 -15.63 23.05 -9.29
N GLN A 246 -15.20 23.73 -8.23
CA GLN A 246 -15.60 25.11 -7.94
C GLN A 246 -15.16 26.09 -9.04
N LEU A 247 -13.94 25.92 -9.56
CA LEU A 247 -13.43 26.71 -10.70
C LEU A 247 -14.21 26.44 -11.99
N ALA A 248 -14.71 25.22 -12.19
CA ALA A 248 -15.60 24.86 -13.29
C ALA A 248 -17.06 25.33 -13.07
N GLY A 249 -17.36 26.00 -11.95
CA GLY A 249 -18.69 26.50 -11.61
C GLY A 249 -19.67 25.43 -11.10
N CYS A 250 -19.16 24.25 -10.74
CA CYS A 250 -19.89 23.17 -10.09
C CYS A 250 -19.87 23.29 -8.56
N SER A 251 -20.83 22.67 -7.88
CA SER A 251 -20.97 22.75 -6.41
C SER A 251 -19.96 21.91 -5.64
N ASP A 252 -19.58 20.76 -6.19
CA ASP A 252 -18.78 19.74 -5.53
C ASP A 252 -18.07 18.83 -6.55
N ALA A 253 -16.96 18.20 -6.13
CA ALA A 253 -16.17 17.31 -6.98
C ALA A 253 -16.96 16.09 -7.50
N LEU A 254 -17.86 15.52 -6.68
CA LEU A 254 -18.67 14.37 -7.08
C LEU A 254 -19.61 14.74 -8.23
N THR A 255 -20.24 15.91 -8.17
CA THR A 255 -21.07 16.43 -9.27
C THR A 255 -20.26 16.65 -10.54
N TYR A 256 -19.05 17.21 -10.45
CA TYR A 256 -18.21 17.47 -11.61
C TYR A 256 -17.62 16.19 -12.25
N LEU A 257 -17.09 15.28 -11.43
CA LEU A 257 -16.42 14.06 -11.89
C LEU A 257 -17.36 12.87 -12.15
N GLY A 258 -18.60 12.91 -11.64
CA GLY A 258 -19.53 11.77 -11.66
C GLY A 258 -19.15 10.62 -10.71
N LYS A 259 -17.96 10.67 -10.09
CA LYS A 259 -17.46 9.69 -9.13
C LYS A 259 -16.84 10.37 -7.91
N PRO A 260 -16.83 9.72 -6.73
CA PRO A 260 -16.21 10.29 -5.54
C PRO A 260 -14.72 10.55 -5.75
N ALA A 261 -14.25 11.76 -5.45
CA ALA A 261 -12.84 12.14 -5.53
C ALA A 261 -12.05 11.58 -4.33
N VAL A 262 -12.06 10.27 -4.15
CA VAL A 262 -11.40 9.59 -3.02
C VAL A 262 -10.30 8.68 -3.52
N LEU A 263 -9.15 8.72 -2.86
CA LEU A 263 -8.06 7.77 -3.05
C LEU A 263 -7.78 7.09 -1.72
N SER A 264 -8.07 5.80 -1.63
CA SER A 264 -7.84 5.03 -0.42
C SER A 264 -6.44 4.42 -0.39
N VAL A 265 -5.93 4.14 0.82
CA VAL A 265 -4.67 3.38 1.01
C VAL A 265 -4.78 1.99 0.37
N GLY A 266 -5.97 1.37 0.41
CA GLY A 266 -6.20 0.05 -0.20
C GLY A 266 -6.04 0.08 -1.72
N THR A 267 -6.58 1.10 -2.39
CA THR A 267 -6.41 1.31 -3.84
C THR A 267 -4.93 1.48 -4.20
N LEU A 268 -4.17 2.21 -3.38
CA LEU A 268 -2.73 2.34 -3.60
C LEU A 268 -1.95 1.05 -3.33
N PHE A 269 -2.40 0.21 -2.39
CA PHE A 269 -1.82 -1.13 -2.21
C PHE A 269 -2.07 -2.01 -3.43
N GLN A 270 -3.28 -1.97 -3.99
CA GLN A 270 -3.60 -2.65 -5.25
C GLN A 270 -2.68 -2.13 -6.38
N ALA A 271 -2.56 -0.81 -6.51
CA ALA A 271 -1.75 -0.18 -7.55
C ALA A 271 -0.24 -0.46 -7.40
N ALA A 272 0.28 -0.58 -6.18
CA ALA A 272 1.70 -0.79 -5.91
C ALA A 272 2.16 -2.25 -6.09
N LEU A 273 1.24 -3.22 -5.95
CA LEU A 273 1.58 -4.64 -5.88
C LEU A 273 2.29 -5.14 -7.15
N LEU A 274 1.70 -4.88 -8.32
CA LEU A 274 2.26 -5.32 -9.59
C LEU A 274 3.59 -4.62 -9.93
N PRO A 275 3.70 -3.28 -9.86
CA PRO A 275 4.99 -2.59 -10.02
C PRO A 275 6.08 -3.07 -9.06
N GLY A 276 5.74 -3.32 -7.79
CA GLY A 276 6.70 -3.83 -6.80
C GLY A 276 7.23 -5.23 -7.13
N LEU A 277 6.32 -6.16 -7.50
CA LEU A 277 6.71 -7.51 -7.94
C LEU A 277 7.47 -7.48 -9.26
N PHE A 278 7.08 -6.60 -10.18
CA PHE A 278 7.75 -6.38 -11.45
C PHE A 278 9.20 -5.89 -11.24
N LEU A 279 9.40 -4.94 -10.34
CA LEU A 279 10.73 -4.45 -10.00
C LEU A 279 11.61 -5.54 -9.36
N ALA A 280 11.05 -6.32 -8.43
CA ALA A 280 11.75 -7.47 -7.84
C ALA A 280 12.13 -8.52 -8.91
N LEU A 281 11.24 -8.78 -9.88
CA LEU A 281 11.52 -9.66 -11.02
C LEU A 281 12.68 -9.11 -11.86
N LEU A 282 12.67 -7.83 -12.21
CA LEU A 282 13.76 -7.20 -12.98
C LEU A 282 15.11 -7.29 -12.24
N TYR A 283 15.14 -7.10 -10.92
CA TYR A 283 16.34 -7.28 -10.11
C TYR A 283 16.86 -8.73 -10.15
N GLY A 284 15.96 -9.70 -10.01
CA GLY A 284 16.30 -11.12 -10.09
C GLY A 284 16.81 -11.52 -11.47
N LEU A 285 16.15 -11.06 -12.54
CA LEU A 285 16.56 -11.29 -13.91
C LEU A 285 17.92 -10.68 -14.22
N TYR A 286 18.19 -9.47 -13.73
CA TYR A 286 19.51 -8.86 -13.87
C TYR A 286 20.59 -9.66 -13.12
N ALA A 287 20.34 -10.05 -11.87
CA ALA A 287 21.31 -10.83 -11.09
C ALA A 287 21.62 -12.18 -11.75
N PHE A 288 20.59 -12.86 -12.28
CA PHE A 288 20.72 -14.11 -13.01
C PHE A 288 21.44 -13.92 -14.35
N GLY A 289 21.04 -12.92 -15.15
CA GLY A 289 21.67 -12.59 -16.43
C GLY A 289 23.13 -12.19 -16.28
N PHE A 290 23.47 -11.41 -15.24
CA PHE A 290 24.84 -11.07 -14.90
C PHE A 290 25.68 -12.31 -14.58
N ALA A 291 25.10 -13.28 -13.85
CA ALA A 291 25.78 -14.54 -13.54
C ALA A 291 25.99 -15.43 -14.76
N LEU A 292 25.05 -15.44 -15.72
CA LEU A 292 25.22 -16.15 -16.99
C LEU A 292 26.31 -15.54 -17.86
N LEU A 293 26.39 -14.21 -17.91
CA LEU A 293 27.41 -13.49 -18.69
C LEU A 293 28.79 -13.51 -18.02
N ARG A 294 28.85 -13.54 -16.69
CA ARG A 294 30.09 -13.58 -15.88
C ARG A 294 30.03 -14.66 -14.80
N PRO A 295 30.19 -15.95 -15.17
CA PRO A 295 30.10 -17.06 -14.21
C PRO A 295 31.14 -17.00 -13.09
N SER A 296 32.32 -16.42 -13.35
CA SER A 296 33.39 -16.25 -12.36
C SER A 296 33.06 -15.25 -11.25
N SER A 297 32.13 -14.31 -11.50
CA SER A 297 31.76 -13.26 -10.56
C SER A 297 30.57 -13.63 -9.66
N ALA A 298 29.84 -14.70 -10.01
CA ALA A 298 28.67 -15.19 -9.28
C ALA A 298 28.56 -16.72 -9.42
N PRO A 299 29.53 -17.47 -8.86
CA PRO A 299 29.58 -18.92 -9.02
C PRO A 299 28.40 -19.61 -8.31
N PRO A 300 27.97 -20.77 -8.82
CA PRO A 300 26.98 -21.59 -8.13
C PRO A 300 27.53 -22.08 -6.78
N VAL A 301 26.70 -22.04 -5.75
CA VAL A 301 27.05 -22.40 -4.38
C VAL A 301 26.41 -23.75 -4.04
N GLN A 302 27.24 -24.74 -3.74
CA GLN A 302 26.77 -25.95 -3.07
C GLN A 302 26.67 -25.64 -1.58
N VAL A 303 25.47 -25.38 -1.10
CA VAL A 303 25.24 -25.23 0.33
C VAL A 303 25.20 -26.62 0.94
N ASP A 304 26.17 -26.93 1.81
CA ASP A 304 26.27 -28.22 2.51
C ASP A 304 24.98 -28.51 3.29
N GLY A 305 24.22 -29.48 2.78
CA GLY A 305 22.95 -29.92 3.34
C GLY A 305 22.19 -30.71 2.30
N THR A 306 21.97 -32.01 2.55
CA THR A 306 21.03 -32.80 1.76
C THR A 306 19.69 -32.07 1.73
N ILE A 307 19.22 -31.66 0.54
CA ILE A 307 17.84 -31.19 0.35
C ILE A 307 16.95 -32.30 0.90
N SER A 308 16.35 -32.05 2.07
CA SER A 308 15.57 -33.03 2.82
C SER A 308 14.17 -33.18 2.22
N GLY A 309 14.10 -33.34 0.90
CA GLY A 309 12.88 -33.47 0.12
C GLY A 309 12.99 -34.63 -0.86
N GLU A 310 11.87 -35.29 -1.13
CA GLU A 310 11.78 -36.28 -2.21
C GLU A 310 12.17 -35.60 -3.55
N PRO A 311 12.95 -36.27 -4.42
CA PRO A 311 13.32 -35.69 -5.71
C PRO A 311 12.07 -35.51 -6.58
N VAL A 312 11.67 -34.26 -6.78
CA VAL A 312 10.56 -33.87 -7.67
C VAL A 312 11.10 -33.69 -9.09
N THR A 313 10.51 -34.36 -10.07
CA THR A 313 10.91 -34.19 -11.48
C THR A 313 10.47 -32.81 -12.02
N ARG A 314 11.14 -32.31 -13.06
CA ARG A 314 10.79 -31.01 -13.67
C ARG A 314 9.33 -30.96 -14.15
N ASN A 315 8.82 -32.07 -14.69
CA ASN A 315 7.44 -32.18 -15.13
C ASN A 315 6.47 -32.13 -13.95
N GLU A 316 6.73 -32.87 -12.87
CA GLU A 316 5.91 -32.82 -11.66
C GLU A 316 5.90 -31.43 -11.03
N ALA A 317 7.05 -30.76 -10.97
CA ALA A 317 7.15 -29.40 -10.46
C ALA A 317 6.33 -28.43 -11.31
N LEU A 318 6.44 -28.49 -12.65
CA LEU A 318 5.64 -27.66 -13.56
C LEU A 318 4.14 -27.94 -13.44
N THR A 319 3.74 -29.21 -13.34
CA THR A 319 2.33 -29.59 -13.22
C THR A 319 1.73 -29.13 -11.90
N TRP A 320 2.36 -29.42 -10.77
CA TRP A 320 1.73 -29.27 -9.46
C TRP A 320 2.02 -27.93 -8.77
N TYR A 321 3.14 -27.28 -9.04
CA TYR A 321 3.44 -25.96 -8.45
C TYR A 321 3.02 -24.78 -9.32
N LEU A 322 2.82 -24.99 -10.62
CA LEU A 322 2.47 -23.91 -11.56
C LEU A 322 1.16 -24.18 -12.31
N ALA A 323 1.11 -25.22 -13.15
CA ALA A 323 -0.01 -25.43 -14.05
C ALA A 323 -1.33 -25.67 -13.31
N ALA A 324 -1.36 -26.57 -12.33
CA ALA A 324 -2.58 -26.90 -11.59
C ALA A 324 -3.11 -25.72 -10.74
N PRO A 325 -2.28 -24.98 -9.98
CA PRO A 325 -2.71 -23.74 -9.33
C PRO A 325 -3.24 -22.68 -10.31
N VAL A 326 -2.53 -22.45 -11.43
CA VAL A 326 -2.96 -21.47 -12.45
C VAL A 326 -4.28 -21.89 -13.09
N VAL A 327 -4.46 -23.16 -13.41
CA VAL A 327 -5.72 -23.68 -13.96
C VAL A 327 -6.86 -23.53 -12.96
N LEU A 328 -6.63 -23.82 -11.68
CA LEU A 328 -7.64 -23.63 -10.64
C LEU A 328 -8.05 -22.15 -10.53
N VAL A 329 -7.08 -21.23 -10.46
CA VAL A 329 -7.35 -19.79 -10.37
C VAL A 329 -8.07 -19.30 -11.64
N LEU A 330 -7.60 -19.69 -12.83
CA LEU A 330 -8.27 -19.35 -14.09
C LEU A 330 -9.69 -19.89 -14.14
N ALA A 331 -9.95 -21.11 -13.66
CA ALA A 331 -11.29 -21.67 -13.62
C ALA A 331 -12.22 -20.87 -12.69
N ILE A 332 -11.74 -20.42 -11.53
CA ILE A 332 -12.50 -19.58 -10.60
C ILE A 332 -12.76 -18.20 -11.22
N VAL A 333 -11.74 -17.58 -11.83
CA VAL A 333 -11.86 -16.25 -12.47
C VAL A 333 -12.80 -16.30 -13.67
N ILE A 334 -12.64 -17.29 -14.55
CA ILE A 334 -13.53 -17.49 -15.70
C ILE A 334 -14.94 -17.74 -15.20
N GLY A 335 -15.12 -18.60 -14.19
CA GLY A 335 -16.43 -18.87 -13.59
C GLY A 335 -17.10 -17.60 -13.03
N GLY A 336 -16.33 -16.70 -12.42
CA GLY A 336 -16.83 -15.39 -11.99
C GLY A 336 -17.23 -14.51 -13.18
N SER A 337 -16.37 -14.41 -14.20
CA SER A 337 -16.63 -13.57 -15.38
C SER A 337 -17.81 -14.04 -16.24
N THR A 338 -18.12 -15.34 -16.24
CA THR A 338 -19.25 -15.91 -17.00
C THR A 338 -20.55 -15.97 -16.19
N GLY A 339 -20.55 -15.47 -14.95
CA GLY A 339 -21.71 -15.54 -14.05
C GLY A 339 -22.03 -16.94 -13.50
N LEU A 340 -21.12 -17.92 -13.68
CA LEU A 340 -21.26 -19.27 -13.10
C LEU A 340 -21.01 -19.26 -11.58
N VAL A 341 -20.19 -18.32 -11.12
CA VAL A 341 -19.77 -18.16 -9.74
C VAL A 341 -20.16 -16.76 -9.28
N GLY A 342 -20.87 -16.66 -8.16
CA GLY A 342 -21.18 -15.38 -7.55
C GLY A 342 -21.97 -15.51 -6.24
N ALA A 343 -22.44 -14.39 -5.71
CA ALA A 343 -23.19 -14.41 -4.46
C ALA A 343 -24.57 -15.06 -4.68
N GLN A 344 -24.87 -16.11 -3.90
CA GLN A 344 -26.18 -16.77 -3.89
C GLN A 344 -27.12 -16.25 -2.81
N ASN A 345 -26.59 -15.49 -1.84
CA ASN A 345 -27.40 -14.83 -0.82
C ASN A 345 -28.13 -13.65 -1.45
N ILE A 346 -29.44 -13.79 -1.64
CA ILE A 346 -30.30 -12.72 -2.14
C ILE A 346 -30.85 -11.95 -0.95
N THR A 347 -30.30 -10.78 -0.70
CA THR A 347 -30.92 -9.77 0.17
C THR A 347 -31.70 -8.80 -0.72
N VAL A 348 -33.01 -9.01 -0.84
CA VAL A 348 -33.90 -8.02 -1.47
C VAL A 348 -34.07 -6.88 -0.47
N SER A 349 -33.62 -5.69 -0.86
CA SER A 349 -33.86 -4.46 -0.11
C SER A 349 -35.36 -4.29 0.18
N ASP A 350 -35.73 -3.85 1.38
CA ASP A 350 -37.14 -3.50 1.70
C ASP A 350 -37.61 -2.25 0.92
N TYR A 351 -36.69 -1.64 0.20
CA TYR A 351 -36.90 -0.46 -0.62
C TYR A 351 -36.66 -0.79 -2.08
N ALA A 352 -37.45 -0.18 -2.96
CA ALA A 352 -37.29 -0.34 -4.40
C ALA A 352 -35.84 -0.02 -4.79
N GLU A 353 -35.23 -0.88 -5.62
CA GLU A 353 -33.96 -0.53 -6.26
C GLU A 353 -34.13 0.86 -6.88
N GLN A 354 -33.19 1.76 -6.58
CA GLN A 354 -33.16 3.04 -7.27
C GLN A 354 -33.24 2.73 -8.76
N SER A 355 -34.18 3.35 -9.47
CA SER A 355 -34.10 3.40 -10.93
C SER A 355 -32.67 3.78 -11.31
N GLU A 356 -32.15 3.21 -12.40
CA GLU A 356 -30.80 3.50 -12.89
C GLU A 356 -30.51 4.98 -12.70
N GLN A 357 -29.59 5.26 -11.77
CA GLN A 357 -29.23 6.62 -11.45
C GLN A 357 -28.48 7.15 -12.67
N PRO A 358 -28.80 8.36 -13.16
CA PRO A 358 -28.03 8.95 -14.23
C PRO A 358 -26.56 9.02 -13.83
N ALA A 359 -25.67 8.61 -14.75
CA ALA A 359 -24.23 8.60 -14.53
C ALA A 359 -23.70 9.98 -14.12
N LEU A 360 -24.37 11.05 -14.59
CA LEU A 360 -24.08 12.43 -14.26
C LEU A 360 -25.27 13.11 -13.57
N ARG A 361 -24.97 13.97 -12.59
CA ARG A 361 -25.97 14.86 -12.00
C ARG A 361 -26.28 16.00 -12.96
N THR A 362 -27.47 15.98 -13.56
CA THR A 362 -27.85 16.97 -14.59
C THR A 362 -28.53 18.24 -14.04
N ASN A 363 -28.81 18.31 -12.74
CA ASN A 363 -29.40 19.51 -12.11
C ASN A 363 -28.30 20.45 -11.61
N VAL A 364 -27.64 21.12 -12.54
CA VAL A 364 -26.48 21.99 -12.27
C VAL A 364 -26.61 23.34 -12.97
N SER A 365 -25.76 24.29 -12.58
CA SER A 365 -25.70 25.61 -13.24
C SER A 365 -25.32 25.47 -14.72
N PRO A 366 -25.71 26.42 -15.60
CA PRO A 366 -25.35 26.37 -17.02
C PRO A 366 -23.84 26.32 -17.27
N THR A 367 -23.04 26.95 -16.39
CA THR A 367 -21.59 26.92 -16.44
C THR A 367 -21.03 25.54 -16.11
N CYS A 368 -21.56 24.91 -15.04
CA CYS A 368 -21.17 23.55 -14.66
C CYS A 368 -21.59 22.54 -15.74
N GLN A 369 -22.77 22.71 -16.33
CA GLN A 369 -23.23 21.88 -17.44
C GLN A 369 -22.23 21.91 -18.61
N ALA A 370 -21.80 23.09 -19.04
CA ALA A 370 -20.83 23.22 -20.14
C ALA A 370 -19.52 22.51 -19.79
N ALA A 371 -19.01 22.69 -18.57
CA ALA A 371 -17.77 22.05 -18.10
C ALA A 371 -17.89 20.52 -17.98
N MET A 372 -19.06 20.01 -17.55
CA MET A 372 -19.33 18.57 -17.47
C MET A 372 -19.44 17.93 -18.87
N ILE A 373 -20.08 18.63 -19.82
CA ILE A 373 -20.16 18.20 -21.22
C ILE A 373 -18.76 18.16 -21.85
N GLU A 374 -17.91 19.14 -21.55
CA GLU A 374 -16.53 19.14 -22.03
C GLU A 374 -15.72 17.96 -21.46
N LEU A 375 -15.94 17.60 -20.19
CA LEU A 375 -15.21 16.53 -19.52
C LEU A 375 -15.67 15.12 -19.93
N HIS A 376 -16.98 14.88 -19.95
CA HIS A 376 -17.57 13.54 -20.15
C HIS A 376 -18.10 13.32 -21.56
N GLY A 377 -18.23 14.37 -22.36
CA GLY A 377 -18.84 14.32 -23.69
C GLY A 377 -20.35 14.52 -23.67
N GLN A 378 -20.87 14.99 -24.81
CA GLN A 378 -22.30 15.30 -24.99
C GLN A 378 -23.18 14.05 -24.88
N GLU A 379 -22.70 12.90 -25.34
CA GLU A 379 -23.46 11.65 -25.39
C GLU A 379 -23.86 11.16 -23.98
N LEU A 380 -22.90 11.08 -23.05
CA LEU A 380 -23.15 10.70 -21.65
C LEU A 380 -24.06 11.69 -20.91
N TRP A 381 -23.97 12.98 -21.27
CA TRP A 381 -24.86 14.00 -20.73
C TRP A 381 -26.31 13.80 -21.20
N ASP A 382 -26.51 13.62 -22.51
CA ASP A 382 -27.84 13.44 -23.09
C ASP A 382 -28.50 12.14 -22.59
N GLU A 383 -27.72 11.07 -22.44
CA GLU A 383 -28.15 9.82 -21.81
C GLU A 383 -28.60 10.04 -20.36
N SER A 384 -27.81 10.74 -19.56
CA SER A 384 -28.15 11.08 -18.17
C SER A 384 -29.40 11.95 -18.06
N VAL A 385 -29.61 12.89 -19.00
CA VAL A 385 -30.81 13.74 -19.05
C VAL A 385 -32.04 12.91 -19.45
N ALA A 386 -31.92 12.04 -20.46
CA ALA A 386 -32.99 11.17 -20.93
C ALA A 386 -33.41 10.18 -19.84
N LEU A 387 -32.45 9.58 -19.14
CA LEU A 387 -32.68 8.67 -18.02
C LEU A 387 -33.37 9.40 -16.86
N ARG A 388 -32.89 10.58 -16.47
CA ARG A 388 -33.57 11.40 -15.45
C ARG A 388 -35.00 11.79 -15.87
N ALA A 389 -35.21 12.14 -17.13
CA ALA A 389 -36.54 12.48 -17.65
C ALA A 389 -37.48 11.26 -17.65
N SER A 390 -36.96 10.09 -18.00
CA SER A 390 -37.67 8.80 -17.89
C SER A 390 -38.05 8.50 -16.44
N ASN A 391 -37.09 8.61 -15.52
CA ASN A 391 -37.32 8.37 -14.09
C ASN A 391 -38.36 9.36 -13.52
N ALA A 392 -38.27 10.64 -13.88
CA ALA A 392 -39.24 11.65 -13.48
C ALA A 392 -40.64 11.40 -14.08
N ALA A 393 -40.73 10.94 -15.32
CA ALA A 393 -41.99 10.57 -15.97
C ALA A 393 -42.62 9.31 -15.37
N ALA A 394 -41.80 8.40 -14.86
CA ALA A 394 -42.23 7.23 -14.09
C ALA A 394 -42.70 7.57 -12.66
N GLY A 395 -42.61 8.85 -12.24
CA GLY A 395 -42.96 9.28 -10.89
C GLY A 395 -41.91 8.96 -9.83
N ASP A 396 -40.70 8.55 -10.25
CA ASP A 396 -39.59 8.29 -9.36
C ASP A 396 -38.98 9.62 -8.89
N THR A 397 -39.19 9.92 -7.63
CA THR A 397 -38.69 11.13 -6.96
C THR A 397 -37.27 10.94 -6.40
N GLY A 398 -36.66 9.77 -6.62
CA GLY A 398 -35.46 9.33 -5.91
C GLY A 398 -35.71 9.09 -4.41
N ALA A 399 -36.97 9.18 -3.97
CA ALA A 399 -37.37 8.80 -2.63
C ALA A 399 -37.31 7.27 -2.53
N VAL A 400 -36.67 6.81 -1.46
CA VAL A 400 -36.57 5.39 -1.14
C VAL A 400 -37.98 4.90 -0.75
N VAL A 401 -38.77 4.46 -1.74
CA VAL A 401 -40.12 3.92 -1.56
C VAL A 401 -39.99 2.48 -1.08
N GLN A 402 -40.66 2.13 0.02
CA GLN A 402 -40.74 0.74 0.46
C GLN A 402 -41.53 -0.07 -0.57
N LEU A 403 -40.94 -1.18 -1.02
CA LEU A 403 -41.62 -2.10 -1.94
C LEU A 403 -42.91 -2.59 -1.28
N THR A 404 -43.99 -2.63 -2.05
CA THR A 404 -45.17 -3.37 -1.63
C THR A 404 -44.87 -4.86 -1.55
N GLU A 405 -45.63 -5.62 -0.77
CA GLU A 405 -45.38 -7.05 -0.55
C GLU A 405 -45.42 -7.86 -1.86
N GLU A 406 -46.20 -7.41 -2.86
CA GLU A 406 -46.26 -7.98 -4.20
C GLU A 406 -45.02 -7.65 -5.06
N GLU A 407 -44.55 -6.40 -5.05
CA GLU A 407 -43.34 -6.00 -5.80
C GLU A 407 -42.07 -6.65 -5.23
N ARG A 408 -42.03 -6.82 -3.91
CA ARG A 408 -40.97 -7.57 -3.23
C ARG A 408 -40.94 -9.03 -3.66
N ALA A 409 -42.10 -9.66 -3.84
CA ALA A 409 -42.20 -11.05 -4.30
C ALA A 409 -41.68 -11.20 -5.75
N VAL A 410 -41.98 -10.24 -6.62
CA VAL A 410 -41.48 -10.22 -8.01
C VAL A 410 -39.98 -9.97 -8.07
N ALA A 411 -39.45 -9.02 -7.28
CA ALA A 411 -38.02 -8.74 -7.21
C ALA A 411 -37.24 -9.94 -6.64
N LEU A 412 -37.80 -10.62 -5.64
CA LEU A 412 -37.26 -11.87 -5.10
C LEU A 412 -37.23 -12.97 -6.18
N GLU A 413 -38.31 -13.14 -6.95
CA GLU A 413 -38.39 -14.13 -8.03
C GLU A 413 -37.36 -13.88 -9.14
N GLN A 414 -37.20 -12.62 -9.56
CA GLN A 414 -36.20 -12.22 -10.54
C GLN A 414 -34.77 -12.42 -10.04
N ALA A 415 -34.50 -12.05 -8.78
CA ALA A 415 -33.20 -12.26 -8.18
C ALA A 415 -32.90 -13.77 -8.05
N ILE A 416 -33.89 -14.60 -7.71
CA ILE A 416 -33.74 -16.06 -7.63
C ILE A 416 -33.42 -16.64 -9.02
N ALA A 417 -34.06 -16.13 -10.07
CA ALA A 417 -33.82 -16.59 -11.45
C ALA A 417 -32.43 -16.21 -11.97
N ASN A 418 -31.88 -15.08 -11.52
CA ASN A 418 -30.54 -14.59 -11.91
C ASN A 418 -29.42 -15.06 -10.98
N ALA A 419 -29.72 -15.86 -9.96
CA ALA A 419 -28.73 -16.32 -9.00
C ALA A 419 -27.68 -17.24 -9.66
N PRO A 420 -26.37 -16.98 -9.44
CA PRO A 420 -25.31 -17.84 -9.91
C PRO A 420 -25.44 -19.28 -9.38
N PRO A 421 -25.12 -20.31 -10.18
CA PRO A 421 -25.24 -21.70 -9.76
C PRO A 421 -24.21 -22.13 -8.71
N ILE A 422 -23.09 -21.41 -8.56
CA ILE A 422 -22.09 -21.67 -7.52
C ILE A 422 -21.93 -20.44 -6.62
N GLY A 423 -22.01 -20.66 -5.31
CA GLY A 423 -21.86 -19.65 -4.28
C GLY A 423 -20.42 -19.15 -4.12
N SER A 424 -20.27 -17.84 -3.98
CA SER A 424 -18.97 -17.18 -3.77
C SER A 424 -18.26 -17.65 -2.48
N GLY A 425 -19.02 -17.94 -1.42
CA GLY A 425 -18.49 -18.51 -0.19
C GLY A 425 -17.96 -19.95 -0.38
N VAL A 426 -18.73 -20.80 -1.05
CA VAL A 426 -18.39 -22.20 -1.31
C VAL A 426 -17.15 -22.30 -2.19
N ILE A 427 -17.11 -21.61 -3.32
CA ILE A 427 -15.94 -21.64 -4.21
C ILE A 427 -14.68 -21.08 -3.53
N ALA A 428 -14.81 -20.06 -2.68
CA ALA A 428 -13.66 -19.47 -2.00
C ALA A 428 -13.04 -20.46 -1.01
N VAL A 429 -13.87 -21.11 -0.19
CA VAL A 429 -13.42 -22.11 0.80
C VAL A 429 -12.88 -23.36 0.11
N PHE A 430 -13.66 -23.97 -0.78
CA PHE A 430 -13.27 -25.23 -1.43
C PHE A 430 -12.18 -25.03 -2.47
N GLY A 431 -12.10 -23.86 -3.11
CA GLY A 431 -10.98 -23.47 -3.98
C GLY A 431 -9.67 -23.37 -3.22
N LEU A 432 -9.66 -22.73 -2.04
CA LEU A 432 -8.48 -22.68 -1.17
C LEU A 432 -8.05 -24.10 -0.73
N LEU A 433 -9.01 -24.93 -0.30
CA LEU A 433 -8.73 -26.30 0.10
C LEU A 433 -8.22 -27.15 -1.08
N ALA A 434 -8.75 -26.96 -2.28
CA ALA A 434 -8.26 -27.59 -3.50
C ALA A 434 -6.81 -27.19 -3.80
N LEU A 435 -6.46 -25.92 -3.64
CA LEU A 435 -5.07 -25.44 -3.79
C LEU A 435 -4.13 -26.14 -2.81
N VAL A 436 -4.54 -26.31 -1.54
CA VAL A 436 -3.76 -27.06 -0.53
C VAL A 436 -3.53 -28.51 -0.95
N LEU A 437 -4.56 -29.18 -1.48
CA LEU A 437 -4.45 -30.56 -1.96
C LEU A 437 -3.50 -30.68 -3.17
N ILE A 438 -3.60 -29.75 -4.12
CA ILE A 438 -2.74 -29.65 -5.31
C ILE A 438 -1.28 -29.47 -4.92
N LEU A 439 -0.99 -28.50 -4.05
CA LEU A 439 0.38 -28.22 -3.60
C LEU A 439 0.97 -29.39 -2.79
N ALA A 440 0.15 -30.06 -1.98
CA ALA A 440 0.58 -31.23 -1.22
C ALA A 440 0.94 -32.41 -2.11
N ARG A 441 0.22 -32.58 -3.24
CA ARG A 441 0.56 -33.60 -4.25
C ARG A 441 1.93 -33.32 -4.87
N GLY A 442 2.23 -32.05 -5.15
CA GLY A 442 3.54 -31.62 -5.65
C GLY A 442 4.67 -31.81 -4.65
N SER A 443 4.41 -31.61 -3.35
CA SER A 443 5.44 -31.72 -2.31
C SER A 443 5.91 -33.14 -1.99
N SER A 444 5.09 -34.15 -2.28
CA SER A 444 5.41 -35.56 -2.05
C SER A 444 4.76 -36.44 -3.12
N PRO A 445 5.35 -36.48 -4.34
CA PRO A 445 4.79 -37.24 -5.46
C PRO A 445 4.80 -38.76 -5.24
N SER A 446 5.78 -39.29 -4.49
CA SER A 446 5.92 -40.72 -4.19
C SER A 446 4.98 -41.25 -3.11
N ALA A 447 4.42 -40.38 -2.26
CA ALA A 447 3.43 -40.79 -1.28
C ALA A 447 2.10 -41.18 -1.95
N THR A 448 1.36 -42.10 -1.33
CA THR A 448 0.08 -42.60 -1.86
C THR A 448 -0.88 -41.44 -2.12
N PRO A 449 -1.48 -41.31 -3.32
CA PRO A 449 -2.34 -40.17 -3.64
C PRO A 449 -3.74 -40.30 -3.04
N VAL A 450 -4.11 -41.50 -2.57
CA VAL A 450 -5.48 -41.84 -2.12
C VAL A 450 -6.08 -40.79 -1.17
N PRO A 451 -5.43 -40.36 -0.07
CA PRO A 451 -6.04 -39.38 0.83
C PRO A 451 -6.29 -38.02 0.17
N LEU A 452 -5.41 -37.59 -0.75
CA LEU A 452 -5.57 -36.34 -1.48
C LEU A 452 -6.68 -36.44 -2.53
N ILE A 453 -6.83 -37.60 -3.17
CA ILE A 453 -7.93 -37.87 -4.10
C ILE A 453 -9.27 -37.87 -3.36
N VAL A 454 -9.35 -38.48 -2.17
CA VAL A 454 -10.56 -38.39 -1.33
C VAL A 454 -10.91 -36.94 -1.01
N GLY A 455 -9.91 -36.12 -0.69
CA GLY A 455 -10.10 -34.68 -0.50
C GLY A 455 -10.59 -33.96 -1.77
N GLY A 456 -10.02 -34.28 -2.92
CA GLY A 456 -10.42 -33.71 -4.21
C GLY A 456 -11.83 -34.12 -4.63
N ILE A 457 -12.23 -35.36 -4.34
CA ILE A 457 -13.61 -35.82 -4.50
C ILE A 457 -14.54 -35.01 -3.59
N GLY A 458 -14.12 -34.71 -2.36
CA GLY A 458 -14.84 -33.80 -1.45
C GLY A 458 -15.08 -32.42 -2.06
N VAL A 459 -14.06 -31.81 -2.69
CA VAL A 459 -14.19 -30.52 -3.39
C VAL A 459 -15.20 -30.60 -4.54
N VAL A 460 -15.10 -31.63 -5.39
CA VAL A 460 -16.01 -31.80 -6.52
C VAL A 460 -17.45 -32.04 -6.04
N LEU A 461 -17.63 -32.85 -5.00
CA LEU A 461 -18.93 -33.08 -4.39
C LEU A 461 -19.51 -31.82 -3.75
N ALA A 462 -18.65 -30.94 -3.20
CA ALA A 462 -19.10 -29.67 -2.64
C ALA A 462 -19.65 -28.76 -3.74
N LEU A 463 -18.93 -28.60 -4.84
CA LEU A 463 -19.39 -27.79 -5.99
C LEU A 463 -20.64 -28.38 -6.64
N LEU A 464 -20.74 -29.71 -6.74
CA LEU A 464 -21.96 -30.36 -7.24
C LEU A 464 -23.13 -30.21 -6.28
N ALA A 465 -22.90 -30.32 -4.96
CA ALA A 465 -23.94 -30.14 -3.96
C ALA A 465 -24.43 -28.70 -3.92
N ASP A 466 -23.54 -27.74 -4.14
CA ASP A 466 -23.84 -26.33 -4.28
C ASP A 466 -24.79 -26.10 -5.47
N VAL A 467 -24.40 -26.57 -6.66
CA VAL A 467 -25.21 -26.43 -7.89
C VAL A 467 -26.59 -27.12 -7.80
N LEU A 468 -26.70 -28.24 -7.09
CA LEU A 468 -27.90 -29.07 -7.08
C LEU A 468 -28.85 -28.81 -5.91
N PHE A 469 -28.33 -28.39 -4.76
CA PHE A 469 -29.09 -28.35 -3.51
C PHE A 469 -28.97 -27.02 -2.75
N VAL A 470 -28.01 -26.18 -3.09
CA VAL A 470 -27.88 -24.84 -2.50
C VAL A 470 -28.47 -23.84 -3.48
N GLY A 471 -29.42 -23.06 -2.99
CA GLY A 471 -30.04 -21.99 -3.74
C GLY A 471 -30.37 -20.82 -2.83
N PRO A 472 -30.91 -19.73 -3.37
CA PRO A 472 -31.06 -18.49 -2.62
C PRO A 472 -32.01 -18.56 -1.41
N GLY A 473 -32.90 -19.54 -1.37
CA GLY A 473 -33.81 -19.80 -0.24
C GLY A 473 -33.25 -20.76 0.81
N THR A 474 -32.04 -21.30 0.60
CA THR A 474 -31.43 -22.26 1.54
C THR A 474 -30.90 -21.50 2.75
N SER A 475 -31.39 -21.83 3.95
CA SER A 475 -30.85 -21.23 5.18
C SER A 475 -29.40 -21.65 5.41
N SER A 476 -28.59 -20.78 6.02
CA SER A 476 -27.16 -21.06 6.29
C SER A 476 -26.92 -22.37 7.05
N GLY A 477 -27.84 -22.79 7.93
CA GLY A 477 -27.75 -24.09 8.59
C GLY A 477 -28.08 -25.27 7.69
N ASN A 478 -29.04 -25.15 6.76
CA ASN A 478 -29.29 -26.20 5.77
C ASN A 478 -28.13 -26.32 4.78
N GLU A 479 -27.56 -25.20 4.34
CA GLU A 479 -26.35 -25.17 3.52
C GLU A 479 -25.20 -25.87 4.22
N PHE A 480 -24.96 -25.55 5.50
CA PHE A 480 -23.94 -26.23 6.31
C PHE A 480 -24.17 -27.75 6.40
N LEU A 481 -25.41 -28.21 6.55
CA LEU A 481 -25.74 -29.63 6.61
C LEU A 481 -25.52 -30.34 5.27
N ILE A 482 -25.90 -29.71 4.16
CA ILE A 482 -25.70 -30.22 2.79
C ILE A 482 -24.20 -30.36 2.51
N LEU A 483 -23.40 -29.36 2.89
CA LEU A 483 -21.97 -29.32 2.65
C LEU A 483 -21.15 -30.09 3.69
N ALA A 484 -21.73 -30.55 4.80
CA ALA A 484 -21.00 -31.20 5.89
C ALA A 484 -20.22 -32.45 5.44
N ILE A 485 -20.81 -33.30 4.59
CA ILE A 485 -20.16 -34.52 4.08
C ILE A 485 -19.03 -34.16 3.09
N PRO A 486 -19.26 -33.36 2.03
CA PRO A 486 -18.18 -32.87 1.17
C PRO A 486 -17.04 -32.18 1.94
N PHE A 487 -17.39 -31.38 2.94
CA PHE A 487 -16.43 -30.67 3.78
C PHE A 487 -15.60 -31.63 4.64
N ALA A 488 -16.22 -32.64 5.25
CA ALA A 488 -15.51 -33.66 6.03
C ALA A 488 -14.51 -34.48 5.17
N LEU A 489 -14.92 -34.87 3.96
CA LEU A 489 -14.04 -35.56 3.00
C LEU A 489 -12.86 -34.69 2.58
N THR A 490 -13.14 -33.41 2.30
CA THR A 490 -12.12 -32.42 1.95
C THR A 490 -11.14 -32.23 3.11
N LEU A 491 -11.63 -32.04 4.34
CA LEU A 491 -10.80 -31.90 5.54
C LEU A 491 -9.95 -33.14 5.83
N TYR A 492 -10.46 -34.34 5.57
CA TYR A 492 -9.67 -35.57 5.68
C TYR A 492 -8.45 -35.53 4.74
N GLY A 493 -8.67 -35.15 3.47
CA GLY A 493 -7.58 -34.98 2.51
C GLY A 493 -6.64 -33.84 2.90
N CYS A 494 -7.18 -32.70 3.33
CA CYS A 494 -6.40 -31.53 3.73
C CYS A 494 -5.56 -31.80 4.98
N ARG A 495 -6.03 -32.63 5.93
CA ARG A 495 -5.23 -33.04 7.09
C ARG A 495 -3.94 -33.74 6.65
N GLU A 496 -4.05 -34.70 5.73
CA GLU A 496 -2.90 -35.40 5.18
C GLU A 496 -2.03 -34.47 4.31
N ALA A 497 -2.67 -33.58 3.54
CA ALA A 497 -1.99 -32.57 2.75
C ALA A 497 -1.10 -31.66 3.62
N MET A 498 -1.63 -31.16 4.73
CA MET A 498 -0.89 -30.32 5.67
C MET A 498 0.29 -31.06 6.30
N ILE A 499 0.14 -32.36 6.60
CA ILE A 499 1.26 -33.17 7.09
C ILE A 499 2.37 -33.25 6.04
N ARG A 500 2.03 -33.49 4.76
CA ARG A 500 3.00 -33.56 3.65
C ARG A 500 3.70 -32.21 3.43
N LEU A 501 2.93 -31.13 3.36
CA LEU A 501 3.45 -29.77 3.21
C LEU A 501 4.39 -29.39 4.37
N SER A 502 4.06 -29.79 5.61
CA SER A 502 4.88 -29.47 6.80
C SER A 502 6.24 -30.18 6.85
N ARG A 503 6.39 -31.30 6.12
CA ARG A 503 7.67 -32.02 6.00
C ARG A 503 8.62 -31.34 5.02
N ASN A 504 8.08 -30.65 4.03
CA ASN A 504 8.88 -29.89 3.07
C ASN A 504 9.49 -28.66 3.75
N GLU A 505 10.81 -28.60 3.80
CA GLU A 505 11.54 -27.56 4.50
C GLU A 505 11.29 -26.16 3.92
N LEU A 506 11.21 -26.03 2.58
CA LEU A 506 10.92 -24.78 1.91
C LEU A 506 9.54 -24.25 2.31
N LEU A 507 8.52 -25.12 2.24
CA LEU A 507 7.17 -24.74 2.59
C LEU A 507 7.05 -24.41 4.09
N ARG A 508 7.72 -25.17 4.95
CA ARG A 508 7.70 -24.92 6.41
C ARG A 508 8.26 -23.54 6.78
N VAL A 509 9.20 -23.00 6.01
CA VAL A 509 9.86 -21.71 6.29
C VAL A 509 9.16 -20.55 5.56
N VAL A 510 8.79 -20.72 4.30
CA VAL A 510 8.19 -19.66 3.45
C VAL A 510 6.70 -19.48 3.68
N PHE A 511 5.97 -20.57 3.90
CA PHE A 511 4.51 -20.53 3.91
C PHE A 511 3.93 -19.71 5.07
N PRO A 512 4.41 -19.78 6.32
CA PRO A 512 3.78 -19.02 7.40
C PRO A 512 3.84 -17.49 7.23
N PRO A 513 5.00 -16.87 6.89
CA PRO A 513 5.04 -15.44 6.56
C PRO A 513 4.19 -15.09 5.33
N LEU A 514 4.17 -15.94 4.30
CA LEU A 514 3.34 -15.72 3.11
C LEU A 514 1.85 -15.72 3.46
N VAL A 515 1.37 -16.67 4.26
CA VAL A 515 -0.03 -16.72 4.73
C VAL A 515 -0.37 -15.46 5.52
N LEU A 516 0.54 -14.97 6.35
CA LEU A 516 0.34 -13.73 7.09
C LEU A 516 0.22 -12.53 6.15
N ILE A 517 1.12 -12.40 5.18
CA ILE A 517 1.07 -11.33 4.16
C ILE A 517 -0.22 -11.41 3.36
N VAL A 518 -0.62 -12.61 2.90
CA VAL A 518 -1.87 -12.81 2.14
C VAL A 518 -3.10 -12.54 3.00
N ALA A 519 -3.10 -12.88 4.28
CA ALA A 519 -4.22 -12.58 5.17
C ALA A 519 -4.37 -11.06 5.38
N VAL A 520 -3.26 -10.37 5.64
CA VAL A 520 -3.23 -8.91 5.81
C VAL A 520 -3.62 -8.23 4.49
N LEU A 521 -2.89 -8.50 3.43
CA LEU A 521 -3.08 -7.85 2.13
C LEU A 521 -4.45 -8.22 1.55
N GLY A 522 -4.86 -9.49 1.60
CA GLY A 522 -6.19 -9.93 1.15
C GLY A 522 -7.34 -9.26 1.89
N SER A 523 -7.21 -9.02 3.21
CA SER A 523 -8.22 -8.29 3.98
C SER A 523 -8.33 -6.81 3.59
N ILE A 524 -7.25 -6.22 3.06
CA ILE A 524 -7.23 -4.83 2.56
C ILE A 524 -7.70 -4.78 1.11
N LEU A 525 -7.13 -5.61 0.23
CA LEU A 525 -7.45 -5.63 -1.20
C LEU A 525 -8.88 -6.09 -1.47
N GLY A 526 -9.42 -6.99 -0.63
CA GLY A 526 -10.80 -7.46 -0.70
C GLY A 526 -11.81 -6.54 -0.02
N GLY A 527 -11.40 -5.35 0.45
CA GLY A 527 -12.29 -4.38 1.09
C GLY A 527 -12.91 -4.84 2.43
N ILE A 528 -12.41 -5.93 3.01
CA ILE A 528 -12.98 -6.54 4.23
C ILE A 528 -12.70 -5.64 5.45
N THR A 529 -11.49 -5.09 5.53
CA THR A 529 -11.05 -4.26 6.65
C THR A 529 -10.13 -3.14 6.21
N ASN A 530 -10.16 -2.02 6.94
CA ASN A 530 -9.19 -0.93 6.77
C ASN A 530 -7.75 -1.38 7.09
N PRO A 531 -6.73 -0.62 6.65
CA PRO A 531 -5.31 -0.94 6.90
C PRO A 531 -4.97 -1.16 8.37
N THR A 532 -5.62 -0.46 9.30
CA THR A 532 -5.30 -0.51 10.74
C THR A 532 -5.70 -1.84 11.40
N PRO A 533 -6.95 -2.33 11.29
CA PRO A 533 -7.30 -3.69 11.70
C PRO A 533 -6.44 -4.77 11.01
N ALA A 534 -6.19 -4.62 9.70
CA ALA A 534 -5.35 -5.56 8.95
C ALA A 534 -3.91 -5.60 9.48
N ALA A 535 -3.32 -4.44 9.80
CA ALA A 535 -2.00 -4.35 10.40
C ALA A 535 -1.96 -4.99 11.80
N ALA A 536 -3.01 -4.81 12.61
CA ALA A 536 -3.13 -5.45 13.92
C ALA A 536 -3.21 -6.98 13.81
N LEU A 537 -3.97 -7.51 12.84
CA LEU A 537 -3.99 -8.94 12.50
C LEU A 537 -2.58 -9.43 12.11
N GLY A 538 -1.86 -8.65 11.31
CA GLY A 538 -0.47 -8.89 10.92
C GLY A 538 0.47 -8.99 12.12
N ALA A 539 0.46 -7.98 13.00
CA ALA A 539 1.29 -7.93 14.20
C ALA A 539 0.97 -9.10 15.15
N ALA A 540 -0.31 -9.40 15.38
CA ALA A 540 -0.75 -10.53 16.19
C ALA A 540 -0.28 -11.86 15.60
N GLY A 541 -0.43 -12.05 14.28
CA GLY A 541 0.02 -13.25 13.58
C GLY A 541 1.54 -13.41 13.61
N ALA A 542 2.32 -12.33 13.48
CA ALA A 542 3.77 -12.37 13.64
C ALA A 542 4.20 -12.74 15.07
N ILE A 543 3.54 -12.19 16.09
CA ILE A 543 3.76 -12.54 17.49
C ILE A 543 3.50 -14.03 17.72
N MET A 544 2.38 -14.54 17.23
CA MET A 544 2.04 -15.95 17.32
C MET A 544 3.05 -16.82 16.57
N LEU A 545 3.45 -16.45 15.36
CA LEU A 545 4.43 -17.19 14.57
C LEU A 545 5.80 -17.25 15.26
N ALA A 546 6.27 -16.11 15.79
CA ALA A 546 7.51 -16.03 16.55
C ALA A 546 7.45 -16.88 17.83
N ALA A 547 6.33 -16.85 18.56
CA ALA A 547 6.13 -17.68 19.75
C ALA A 547 6.09 -19.17 19.41
N TYR A 548 5.42 -19.56 18.32
CA TYR A 548 5.38 -20.94 17.83
C TYR A 548 6.79 -21.46 17.55
N ARG A 549 7.59 -20.70 16.81
CA ARG A 549 8.99 -21.05 16.53
C ARG A 549 9.79 -21.19 17.83
N LYS A 550 9.71 -20.19 18.70
CA LYS A 550 10.47 -20.18 19.95
C LYS A 550 10.12 -21.37 20.86
N LEU A 551 8.84 -21.72 20.97
CA LEU A 551 8.39 -22.90 21.70
C LEU A 551 8.88 -24.20 21.07
N LYS A 552 9.00 -24.25 19.74
CA LYS A 552 9.54 -25.42 19.04
C LYS A 552 11.02 -25.61 19.36
N ASP A 553 11.79 -24.52 19.36
CA ASP A 553 13.21 -24.54 19.74
C ASP A 553 13.41 -24.99 21.20
N GLU A 554 12.46 -24.66 22.08
CA GLU A 554 12.47 -25.01 23.51
C GLU A 554 11.76 -26.32 23.85
N ASN A 555 11.27 -27.09 22.86
CA ASN A 555 10.41 -28.28 23.06
C ASN A 555 9.17 -28.02 23.95
N GLY A 556 8.67 -26.78 23.96
CA GLY A 556 7.51 -26.35 24.74
C GLY A 556 6.16 -26.71 24.10
N LYS A 557 5.07 -26.24 24.72
CA LYS A 557 3.68 -26.50 24.29
C LYS A 557 3.27 -25.63 23.08
N SER A 558 3.94 -25.80 21.94
CA SER A 558 3.65 -25.09 20.68
C SER A 558 2.24 -25.33 20.12
N LYS A 559 1.58 -26.42 20.55
CA LYS A 559 0.20 -26.75 20.19
C LYS A 559 -0.80 -25.65 20.56
N ILE A 560 -0.60 -24.93 21.66
CA ILE A 560 -1.51 -23.86 22.10
C ILE A 560 -1.60 -22.80 21.00
N VAL A 561 -0.45 -22.38 20.47
CA VAL A 561 -0.39 -21.36 19.40
C VAL A 561 -1.08 -21.85 18.12
N ILE A 562 -0.86 -23.11 17.72
CA ILE A 562 -1.53 -23.69 16.55
C ILE A 562 -3.06 -23.69 16.72
N TRP A 563 -3.55 -24.12 17.88
CA TRP A 563 -4.99 -24.13 18.16
C TRP A 563 -5.57 -22.72 18.20
N SER A 564 -4.81 -21.73 18.64
CA SER A 564 -5.26 -20.34 18.65
C SER A 564 -5.29 -19.75 17.24
N SER A 565 -4.33 -20.09 16.38
CA SER A 565 -4.40 -19.76 14.95
C SER A 565 -5.59 -20.45 14.27
N PHE A 566 -5.89 -21.70 14.65
CA PHE A 566 -7.06 -22.41 14.15
C PHE A 566 -8.38 -21.79 14.65
N ALA A 567 -8.42 -21.28 15.88
CA ALA A 567 -9.57 -20.56 16.41
C ALA A 567 -9.87 -19.27 15.61
N LEU A 568 -8.84 -18.56 15.12
CA LEU A 568 -9.04 -17.43 14.20
C LEU A 568 -9.69 -17.87 12.88
N VAL A 569 -9.28 -19.01 12.32
CA VAL A 569 -9.91 -19.57 11.11
C VAL A 569 -11.38 -19.91 11.37
N ILE A 570 -11.69 -20.51 12.52
CA ILE A 570 -13.08 -20.77 12.92
C ILE A 570 -13.88 -19.46 12.97
N MET A 571 -13.34 -18.41 13.59
CA MET A 571 -14.02 -17.13 13.66
C MET A 571 -14.32 -16.54 12.29
N ILE A 572 -13.35 -16.58 11.37
CA ILE A 572 -13.53 -16.06 10.00
C ILE A 572 -14.59 -16.90 9.26
N LEU A 573 -14.51 -18.22 9.32
CA LEU A 573 -15.48 -19.10 8.66
C LEU A 573 -16.89 -18.87 9.19
N PHE A 574 -17.06 -18.81 10.51
CA PHE A 574 -18.39 -18.60 11.09
C PHE A 574 -18.91 -17.17 10.85
N GLY A 575 -18.03 -16.16 10.89
CA GLY A 575 -18.40 -14.77 10.61
C GLY A 575 -18.79 -14.49 9.16
N VAL A 576 -18.26 -15.26 8.20
CA VAL A 576 -18.62 -15.15 6.78
C VAL A 576 -19.90 -15.93 6.45
N ASN A 577 -20.11 -17.09 7.07
CA ASN A 577 -21.21 -18.00 6.70
C ASN A 577 -22.48 -17.83 7.56
N PHE A 578 -22.39 -17.24 8.76
CA PHE A 578 -23.53 -17.07 9.67
C PHE A 578 -23.68 -15.60 10.09
N ASP A 579 -24.92 -15.15 10.27
CA ASP A 579 -25.19 -13.82 10.81
C ASP A 579 -25.10 -13.82 12.34
N LEU A 580 -23.98 -13.32 12.85
CA LEU A 580 -23.66 -13.30 14.29
C LEU A 580 -24.38 -12.19 15.06
N ARG A 581 -25.27 -11.41 14.42
CA ARG A 581 -26.02 -10.34 15.09
C ARG A 581 -27.15 -10.94 15.94
N ILE A 582 -26.93 -11.00 17.25
CA ILE A 582 -27.87 -11.53 18.25
C ILE A 582 -28.92 -10.53 18.73
N THR A 583 -28.88 -9.27 18.27
CA THR A 583 -29.83 -8.21 18.66
C THR A 583 -31.10 -8.18 17.83
N ARG A 584 -31.29 -9.14 16.91
CA ARG A 584 -32.47 -9.24 16.05
C ARG A 584 -33.69 -9.75 16.84
N ALA A 585 -34.90 -9.37 16.41
CA ALA A 585 -36.15 -9.76 17.07
C ALA A 585 -36.38 -11.28 17.08
N GLU A 586 -35.98 -11.95 16.00
CA GLU A 586 -35.96 -13.42 15.89
C GLU A 586 -34.58 -13.87 15.40
N VAL A 587 -33.87 -14.66 16.20
CA VAL A 587 -32.56 -15.22 15.85
C VAL A 587 -32.71 -16.74 15.70
N PRO A 588 -32.43 -17.31 14.52
CA PRO A 588 -32.45 -18.75 14.32
C PRO A 588 -31.51 -19.49 15.28
N PHE A 589 -31.89 -20.69 15.72
CA PHE A 589 -31.07 -21.49 16.64
C PHE A 589 -29.64 -21.73 16.13
N GLN A 590 -29.48 -21.93 14.81
CA GLN A 590 -28.17 -22.12 14.16
C GLN A 590 -27.24 -20.91 14.33
N ASP A 591 -27.77 -19.68 14.23
CA ASP A 591 -27.00 -18.43 14.35
C ASP A 591 -26.58 -18.23 15.81
N TRP A 592 -27.41 -18.67 16.76
CA TRP A 592 -27.07 -18.68 18.18
C TRP A 592 -25.93 -19.65 18.49
N VAL A 593 -25.96 -20.86 17.93
CA VAL A 593 -24.87 -21.84 18.05
C VAL A 593 -23.59 -21.31 17.40
N ALA A 594 -23.70 -20.74 16.20
CA ALA A 594 -22.58 -20.10 15.49
C ALA A 594 -21.94 -18.97 16.31
N TYR A 595 -22.76 -18.10 16.91
CA TYR A 595 -22.30 -17.04 17.81
C TYR A 595 -21.54 -17.60 19.01
N VAL A 596 -22.07 -18.62 19.70
CA VAL A 596 -21.40 -19.23 20.85
C VAL A 596 -20.06 -19.85 20.46
N ILE A 597 -20.00 -20.60 19.36
CA ILE A 597 -18.75 -21.20 18.86
C ILE A 597 -17.74 -20.10 18.54
N THR A 598 -18.17 -19.05 17.85
CA THR A 598 -17.32 -17.91 17.50
C THR A 598 -16.81 -17.20 18.75
N GLN A 599 -17.65 -17.03 19.77
CA GLN A 599 -17.27 -16.39 21.02
C GLN A 599 -16.25 -17.22 21.80
N ILE A 600 -16.40 -18.55 21.85
CA ILE A 600 -15.40 -19.45 22.46
C ILE A 600 -14.08 -19.36 21.68
N ALA A 601 -14.15 -19.40 20.35
CA ALA A 601 -12.99 -19.28 19.49
C ALA A 601 -12.26 -17.93 19.70
N TYR A 602 -13.00 -16.83 19.83
CA TYR A 602 -12.48 -15.51 20.13
C TYR A 602 -11.69 -15.48 21.44
N HIS A 603 -12.28 -15.96 22.54
CA HIS A 603 -11.59 -16.00 23.84
C HIS A 603 -10.34 -16.89 23.80
N PHE A 604 -10.41 -18.02 23.08
CA PHE A 604 -9.27 -18.92 22.94
C PHE A 604 -8.15 -18.31 22.08
N ALA A 605 -8.49 -17.61 21.00
CA ALA A 605 -7.54 -16.87 20.17
C ALA A 605 -6.87 -15.75 20.97
N PHE A 606 -7.66 -14.97 21.71
CA PHE A 606 -7.17 -13.89 22.58
C PHE A 606 -6.23 -14.41 23.67
N PHE A 607 -6.60 -15.51 24.34
CA PHE A 607 -5.72 -16.19 25.30
C PHE A 607 -4.41 -16.66 24.64
N GLY A 608 -4.49 -17.22 23.44
CA GLY A 608 -3.33 -17.64 22.65
C GLY A 608 -2.37 -16.50 22.31
N LEU A 609 -2.92 -15.33 21.98
CA LEU A 609 -2.14 -14.13 21.73
C LEU A 609 -1.43 -13.66 23.01
N LEU A 610 -2.14 -13.59 24.14
CA LEU A 610 -1.54 -13.24 25.43
C LEU A 610 -0.47 -14.24 25.86
N TYR A 611 -0.71 -15.53 25.66
CA TYR A 611 0.28 -16.58 25.90
C TYR A 611 1.51 -16.41 25.01
N SER A 612 1.32 -16.06 23.74
CA SER A 612 2.42 -15.79 22.79
C SER A 612 3.24 -14.58 23.23
N CYS A 613 2.58 -13.49 23.67
CA CYS A 613 3.25 -12.33 24.25
C CYS A 613 4.07 -12.72 25.49
N TRP A 614 3.51 -13.53 26.40
CA TRP A 614 4.21 -13.99 27.58
C TRP A 614 5.44 -14.85 27.24
N VAL A 615 5.34 -15.76 26.26
CA VAL A 615 6.47 -16.56 25.77
C VAL A 615 7.56 -15.68 25.19
N LEU A 616 7.22 -14.70 24.36
CA LEU A 616 8.18 -13.77 23.75
C LEU A 616 8.81 -12.82 24.78
N PHE A 617 8.06 -12.43 25.81
CA PHE A 617 8.57 -11.64 26.92
C PHE A 617 9.58 -12.45 27.74
N ARG A 618 9.22 -13.67 28.15
CA ARG A 618 10.10 -14.59 28.89
C ARG A 618 11.40 -14.89 28.12
N SER A 619 11.32 -14.96 26.80
CA SER A 619 12.47 -15.24 25.93
C SER A 619 13.29 -14.00 25.51
N ASN A 620 13.01 -12.82 26.09
CA ASN A 620 13.67 -11.54 25.78
C ASN A 620 13.57 -11.11 24.30
N ILE A 621 12.56 -11.58 23.56
CA ILE A 621 12.29 -11.17 22.17
C ILE A 621 11.34 -9.96 22.16
N LEU A 622 10.31 -9.95 23.02
CA LEU A 622 9.28 -8.90 23.01
C LEU A 622 9.82 -7.53 23.46
N SER A 623 10.71 -7.48 24.46
CA SER A 623 11.21 -6.19 24.98
C SER A 623 12.02 -5.40 23.93
N PRO A 624 12.96 -6.01 23.17
CA PRO A 624 13.57 -5.35 22.02
C PRO A 624 12.58 -4.96 20.93
N VAL A 625 11.60 -5.82 20.62
CA VAL A 625 10.55 -5.53 19.62
C VAL A 625 9.82 -4.25 19.99
N VAL A 626 9.30 -4.15 21.21
CA VAL A 626 8.55 -2.98 21.68
C VAL A 626 9.43 -1.74 21.68
N ARG A 627 10.70 -1.84 22.09
CA ARG A 627 11.64 -0.71 22.11
C ARG A 627 11.95 -0.19 20.71
N GLU A 628 12.27 -1.07 19.77
CA GLU A 628 12.57 -0.67 18.39
C GLU A 628 11.31 -0.14 17.69
N THR A 629 10.15 -0.76 17.93
CA THR A 629 8.84 -0.26 17.42
C THR A 629 8.55 1.15 17.94
N ALA A 630 8.73 1.38 19.25
CA ALA A 630 8.54 2.68 19.87
C ALA A 630 9.53 3.72 19.34
N LYS A 631 10.80 3.33 19.11
CA LYS A 631 11.83 4.21 18.54
C LYS A 631 11.48 4.65 17.12
N VAL A 632 11.14 3.71 16.24
CA VAL A 632 10.77 4.01 14.85
C VAL A 632 9.51 4.86 14.81
N THR A 633 8.48 4.50 15.60
CA THR A 633 7.23 5.28 15.64
C THR A 633 7.47 6.68 16.20
N SER A 634 8.22 6.83 17.29
CA SER A 634 8.56 8.13 17.86
C SER A 634 9.33 9.01 16.88
N MET A 635 10.20 8.43 16.06
CA MET A 635 10.90 9.16 14.99
C MET A 635 9.89 9.72 13.96
N VAL A 636 8.98 8.89 13.45
CA VAL A 636 7.94 9.32 12.48
C VAL A 636 7.08 10.44 13.07
N PHE A 637 6.59 10.29 14.30
CA PHE A 637 5.77 11.31 14.97
C PHE A 637 6.54 12.62 15.19
N THR A 638 7.81 12.55 15.59
CA THR A 638 8.61 13.77 15.81
C THR A 638 8.88 14.48 14.48
N ILE A 639 9.13 13.73 13.39
CA ILE A 639 9.27 14.30 12.03
C ILE A 639 7.97 14.99 11.62
N LEU A 640 6.82 14.37 11.86
CA LEU A 640 5.51 14.93 11.52
C LEU A 640 5.23 16.22 12.28
N ILE A 641 5.57 16.28 13.57
CA ILE A 641 5.45 17.51 14.37
C ILE A 641 6.41 18.59 13.88
N GLY A 642 7.68 18.23 13.66
CA GLY A 642 8.71 19.16 13.20
C GLY A 642 8.40 19.73 11.81
N SER A 643 7.86 18.92 10.91
CA SER A 643 7.47 19.37 9.57
C SER A 643 6.31 20.36 9.59
N GLN A 644 5.39 20.30 10.56
CA GLN A 644 4.34 21.32 10.69
C GLN A 644 4.92 22.70 11.01
N LEU A 645 5.94 22.78 11.87
CA LEU A 645 6.65 24.03 12.16
C LEU A 645 7.27 24.62 10.90
N LEU A 646 8.06 23.80 10.19
CA LEU A 646 8.74 24.25 8.97
C LEU A 646 7.73 24.65 7.88
N ASN A 647 6.65 23.89 7.72
CA ASN A 647 5.63 24.16 6.72
C ASN A 647 4.89 25.48 7.00
N LEU A 648 4.57 25.77 8.27
CA LEU A 648 3.97 27.05 8.65
C LEU A 648 4.92 28.23 8.40
N VAL A 649 6.22 28.05 8.62
CA VAL A 649 7.22 29.06 8.28
C VAL A 649 7.23 29.32 6.76
N LEU A 650 7.23 28.28 5.93
CA LEU A 650 7.14 28.42 4.46
C LEU A 650 5.87 29.15 4.01
N ILE A 651 4.73 28.83 4.61
CA ILE A 651 3.46 29.52 4.35
C ILE A 651 3.56 30.99 4.77
N SER A 652 4.27 31.28 5.86
CA SER A 652 4.20 32.59 6.49
C SER A 652 4.74 33.73 5.66
N PHE A 653 5.77 33.47 4.85
CA PHE A 653 6.36 34.43 3.92
C PHE A 653 5.93 34.18 2.45
N GLY A 654 4.97 33.29 2.20
CA GLY A 654 4.45 33.02 0.84
C GLY A 654 5.26 32.02 -0.01
N GLY A 655 6.21 31.30 0.57
CA GLY A 655 7.06 30.34 -0.14
C GLY A 655 6.29 29.20 -0.81
N GLU A 656 5.26 28.66 -0.16
CA GLU A 656 4.40 27.61 -0.74
C GLU A 656 3.68 28.11 -1.99
N HIS A 657 3.04 29.28 -1.91
CA HIS A 657 2.27 29.84 -3.02
C HIS A 657 3.18 30.17 -4.21
N HIS A 658 4.38 30.67 -3.94
CA HIS A 658 5.37 30.97 -4.98
C HIS A 658 5.82 29.71 -5.74
N ILE A 659 6.10 28.61 -5.03
CA ILE A 659 6.43 27.31 -5.67
C ILE A 659 5.24 26.79 -6.48
N GLN A 660 4.02 26.87 -5.94
CA GLN A 660 2.82 26.42 -6.65
C GLN A 660 2.54 27.26 -7.89
N GLN A 661 2.71 28.57 -7.83
CA GLN A 661 2.56 29.47 -8.98
C GLN A 661 3.62 29.20 -10.06
N PHE A 662 4.87 28.91 -9.66
CA PHE A 662 5.91 28.48 -10.60
C PHE A 662 5.51 27.18 -11.31
N LEU A 663 5.04 26.17 -10.56
CA LEU A 663 4.61 24.90 -11.16
C LEU A 663 3.35 25.05 -12.03
N ARG A 664 2.40 25.91 -11.65
CA ARG A 664 1.19 26.21 -12.44
C ARG A 664 1.46 27.09 -13.66
N SER A 665 2.65 27.68 -13.76
CA SER A 665 3.02 28.50 -14.93
C SER A 665 3.22 27.67 -16.19
N PHE A 666 3.51 26.38 -16.05
CA PHE A 666 3.63 25.45 -17.17
C PHE A 666 2.23 25.02 -17.64
N ASP A 667 1.97 25.18 -18.94
CA ASP A 667 0.67 24.80 -19.54
C ASP A 667 0.45 23.29 -19.65
N ASN A 668 1.52 22.49 -19.60
CA ASN A 668 1.45 21.04 -19.79
C ASN A 668 1.65 20.30 -18.46
N GLU A 669 0.61 19.60 -18.00
CA GLU A 669 0.60 18.81 -16.76
C GLU A 669 1.74 17.77 -16.72
N LEU A 670 2.12 17.18 -17.85
CA LEU A 670 3.22 16.22 -17.92
C LEU A 670 4.58 16.89 -17.66
N VAL A 671 4.77 18.12 -18.13
CA VAL A 671 6.00 18.88 -17.86
C VAL A 671 6.10 19.17 -16.37
N VAL A 672 5.00 19.60 -15.74
CA VAL A 672 4.92 19.80 -14.29
C VAL A 672 5.26 18.51 -13.55
N PHE A 673 4.67 17.39 -13.96
CA PHE A 673 4.94 16.08 -13.37
C PHE A 673 6.44 15.72 -13.45
N PHE A 674 7.09 15.86 -14.61
CA PHE A 674 8.52 15.57 -14.74
C PHE A 674 9.40 16.52 -13.93
N VAL A 675 9.06 17.80 -13.86
CA VAL A 675 9.77 18.78 -13.02
C VAL A 675 9.67 18.39 -11.55
N VAL A 676 8.48 18.04 -11.07
CA VAL A 676 8.30 17.59 -9.68
C VAL A 676 9.06 16.29 -9.44
N MET A 677 9.01 15.33 -10.35
CA MET A 677 9.77 14.08 -10.23
C MET A 677 11.28 14.34 -10.13
N ALA A 678 11.82 15.28 -10.93
CA ALA A 678 13.22 15.67 -10.83
C ALA A 678 13.55 16.34 -9.49
N ILE A 679 12.68 17.23 -8.99
CA ILE A 679 12.86 17.88 -7.68
C ILE A 679 12.84 16.85 -6.56
N LEU A 680 11.84 15.94 -6.54
CA LEU A 680 11.73 14.88 -5.54
C LEU A 680 12.95 13.94 -5.57
N PHE A 681 13.46 13.64 -6.76
CA PHE A 681 14.65 12.83 -6.94
C PHE A 681 15.91 13.50 -6.38
N ILE A 682 16.14 14.78 -6.69
CA ILE A 682 17.31 15.52 -6.18
C ILE A 682 17.21 15.69 -4.67
N LEU A 683 16.01 16.01 -4.16
CA LEU A 683 15.80 16.28 -2.75
C LEU A 683 15.94 15.01 -1.90
N GLY A 684 15.56 13.84 -2.45
CA GLY A 684 15.75 12.55 -1.80
C GLY A 684 17.20 12.12 -1.64
N PHE A 685 18.17 12.87 -2.19
CA PHE A 685 19.58 12.66 -1.88
C PHE A 685 19.91 13.10 -0.45
N VAL A 686 19.16 14.06 0.11
CA VAL A 686 19.47 14.60 1.43
C VAL A 686 18.33 14.43 2.42
N LEU A 687 17.09 14.40 1.94
CA LEU A 687 15.93 14.11 2.77
C LEU A 687 15.56 12.63 2.64
N ASP A 688 15.15 12.03 3.76
CA ASP A 688 14.52 10.71 3.75
C ASP A 688 13.05 10.85 3.25
N PHE A 689 12.43 9.74 2.85
CA PHE A 689 11.12 9.75 2.19
C PHE A 689 10.03 10.30 3.12
N LEU A 690 10.16 10.12 4.44
CA LEU A 690 9.20 10.65 5.42
C LEU A 690 9.14 12.17 5.36
N GLU A 691 10.31 12.81 5.30
CA GLU A 691 10.47 14.26 5.22
C GLU A 691 9.89 14.78 3.91
N ILE A 692 10.16 14.09 2.80
CA ILE A 692 9.61 14.48 1.50
C ILE A 692 8.09 14.37 1.50
N ILE A 693 7.54 13.27 2.03
CA ILE A 693 6.09 13.07 2.14
C ILE A 693 5.47 14.19 2.99
N TYR A 694 6.05 14.58 4.11
CA TYR A 694 5.42 15.58 4.98
C TYR A 694 5.73 17.05 4.66
N ILE A 695 6.81 17.34 3.94
CA ILE A 695 7.22 18.71 3.59
C ILE A 695 6.86 19.03 2.14
N VAL A 696 7.27 18.18 1.21
CA VAL A 696 7.29 18.52 -0.22
C VAL A 696 5.96 18.16 -0.87
N ILE A 697 5.42 16.97 -0.59
CA ILE A 697 4.14 16.51 -1.17
C ILE A 697 2.98 17.48 -0.86
N PRO A 698 2.83 18.08 0.33
CA PRO A 698 1.80 19.10 0.55
C PRO A 698 1.98 20.35 -0.30
N ILE A 699 3.23 20.70 -0.64
CA ILE A 699 3.53 21.89 -1.46
C ILE A 699 3.22 21.62 -2.93
N VAL A 700 3.69 20.50 -3.47
CA VAL A 700 3.55 20.16 -4.91
C VAL A 700 2.26 19.41 -5.24
N GLY A 701 1.68 18.72 -4.26
CA GLY A 701 0.54 17.83 -4.42
C GLY A 701 -0.74 18.53 -4.89
N PRO A 702 -1.11 19.73 -4.39
CA PRO A 702 -2.25 20.47 -4.93
C PRO A 702 -2.13 20.78 -6.42
N VAL A 703 -0.90 20.90 -6.95
CA VAL A 703 -0.67 21.15 -8.37
C VAL A 703 -0.77 19.87 -9.19
N ILE A 704 -0.25 18.74 -8.67
CA ILE A 704 -0.26 17.47 -9.40
C ILE A 704 -1.62 16.78 -9.32
N TYR A 705 -2.16 16.62 -8.12
CA TYR A 705 -3.40 15.88 -7.87
C TYR A 705 -4.66 16.71 -8.15
N GLY A 706 -4.52 18.03 -8.29
CA GLY A 706 -5.59 18.89 -8.81
C GLY A 706 -5.77 18.82 -10.33
N GLY A 707 -4.84 18.18 -11.05
CA GLY A 707 -4.90 18.02 -12.50
C GLY A 707 -5.78 16.86 -12.98
N THR A 708 -5.49 16.36 -14.19
CA THR A 708 -6.22 15.26 -14.84
C THR A 708 -5.55 13.89 -14.70
N LEU A 709 -4.29 13.85 -14.26
CA LEU A 709 -3.52 12.62 -14.12
C LEU A 709 -4.13 11.66 -13.08
N ASP A 710 -4.08 10.35 -13.38
CA ASP A 710 -4.55 9.33 -12.45
C ASP A 710 -3.76 9.39 -11.12
N PRO A 711 -4.44 9.60 -9.97
CA PRO A 711 -3.74 9.83 -8.71
C PRO A 711 -3.04 8.59 -8.18
N ALA A 712 -3.51 7.38 -8.50
CA ALA A 712 -2.83 6.16 -8.10
C ALA A 712 -1.52 6.00 -8.88
N TRP A 713 -1.56 6.15 -10.20
CA TRP A 713 -0.38 6.12 -11.07
C TRP A 713 0.67 7.15 -10.65
N VAL A 714 0.28 8.42 -10.45
CA VAL A 714 1.19 9.48 -9.99
C VAL A 714 1.87 9.07 -8.68
N THR A 715 1.09 8.56 -7.73
CA THR A 715 1.60 8.19 -6.40
C THR A 715 2.60 7.04 -6.46
N ILE A 716 2.34 6.03 -7.30
CA ILE A 716 3.27 4.91 -7.51
C ILE A 716 4.56 5.39 -8.19
N MET A 717 4.46 6.29 -9.17
CA MET A 717 5.63 6.90 -9.81
C MET A 717 6.49 7.66 -8.79
N ILE A 718 5.85 8.48 -7.94
CA ILE A 718 6.53 9.17 -6.83
C ILE A 718 7.21 8.17 -5.90
N ALA A 719 6.52 7.10 -5.49
CA ALA A 719 7.08 6.08 -4.58
C ALA A 719 8.34 5.41 -5.17
N ILE A 720 8.31 5.00 -6.44
CA ILE A 720 9.47 4.39 -7.11
C ILE A 720 10.60 5.41 -7.29
N ASN A 721 10.28 6.68 -7.55
CA ASN A 721 11.26 7.75 -7.66
C ASN A 721 11.98 8.04 -6.33
N LEU A 722 11.23 8.08 -5.22
CA LEU A 722 11.81 8.19 -3.87
C LEU A 722 12.72 7.00 -3.57
N GLN A 723 12.32 5.79 -3.96
CA GLN A 723 13.15 4.59 -3.83
C GLN A 723 14.44 4.68 -4.66
N THR A 724 14.34 5.23 -5.87
CA THR A 724 15.49 5.40 -6.78
C THR A 724 16.48 6.40 -6.23
N SER A 725 15.97 7.52 -5.70
CA SER A 725 16.79 8.51 -5.00
C SER A 725 17.54 7.89 -3.82
N PHE A 726 16.87 7.06 -3.03
CA PHE A 726 17.43 6.41 -1.85
C PHE A 726 18.60 5.44 -2.16
N LEU A 727 18.72 4.99 -3.42
CA LEU A 727 19.80 4.13 -3.92
C LEU A 727 20.89 4.86 -4.69
N THR A 728 20.67 6.10 -5.10
CA THR A 728 21.54 6.77 -6.07
C THR A 728 22.79 7.38 -5.41
N PRO A 729 24.02 7.02 -5.84
CA PRO A 729 25.24 7.67 -5.37
C PRO A 729 25.28 9.17 -5.75
N PRO A 730 25.98 10.02 -4.96
CA PRO A 730 26.82 9.69 -3.82
C PRO A 730 26.06 9.61 -2.48
N PHE A 731 24.79 10.00 -2.44
CA PHE A 731 24.09 10.22 -1.17
C PHE A 731 23.07 9.14 -0.76
N GLY A 732 22.81 8.14 -1.60
CA GLY A 732 21.82 7.09 -1.30
C GLY A 732 21.98 6.48 0.10
N PHE A 733 21.02 6.76 1.00
CA PHE A 733 21.04 6.34 2.40
C PHE A 733 21.20 4.83 2.58
N ALA A 734 20.58 4.03 1.71
CA ALA A 734 20.75 2.58 1.70
C ALA A 734 22.23 2.17 1.53
N LEU A 735 23.01 2.92 0.76
CA LEU A 735 24.43 2.64 0.55
C LEU A 735 25.25 2.91 1.81
N PHE A 736 24.91 3.96 2.57
CA PHE A 736 25.56 4.27 3.84
C PHE A 736 25.20 3.26 4.94
N TYR A 737 23.94 2.82 4.99
CA TYR A 737 23.52 1.75 5.88
C TYR A 737 24.27 0.45 5.61
N LEU A 738 24.38 0.06 4.33
CA LEU A 738 25.17 -1.10 3.94
C LEU A 738 26.66 -0.90 4.26
N ARG A 739 27.20 0.29 3.99
CA ARG A 739 28.60 0.61 4.30
C ARG A 739 28.89 0.50 5.80
N GLY A 740 27.94 0.86 6.67
CA GLY A 740 28.07 0.76 8.13
C GLY A 740 28.26 -0.67 8.63
N VAL A 741 27.78 -1.67 7.90
CA VAL A 741 27.91 -3.09 8.25
C VAL A 741 28.89 -3.87 7.38
N ALA A 742 29.30 -3.31 6.24
CA ALA A 742 30.19 -3.97 5.30
C ALA A 742 31.61 -4.15 5.89
N PRO A 743 32.26 -5.31 5.65
CA PRO A 743 33.63 -5.55 6.11
C PRO A 743 34.62 -4.61 5.40
N LYS A 744 35.78 -4.37 6.02
CA LYS A 744 36.81 -3.44 5.50
C LYS A 744 37.32 -3.77 4.10
N THR A 745 37.14 -5.00 3.64
CA THR A 745 37.49 -5.45 2.28
C THR A 745 36.59 -4.87 1.19
N VAL A 746 35.37 -4.45 1.54
CA VAL A 746 34.41 -3.84 0.63
C VAL A 746 34.57 -2.32 0.69
N THR A 747 35.01 -1.72 -0.41
CA THR A 747 35.18 -0.26 -0.52
C THR A 747 33.87 0.42 -0.89
N THR A 748 33.73 1.71 -0.56
CA THR A 748 32.58 2.52 -0.99
C THR A 748 32.44 2.53 -2.52
N GLY A 749 33.57 2.50 -3.25
CA GLY A 749 33.58 2.39 -4.71
C GLY A 749 32.95 1.09 -5.23
N HIS A 750 33.13 -0.04 -4.51
CA HIS A 750 32.45 -1.30 -4.86
C HIS A 750 30.94 -1.18 -4.67
N ILE A 751 30.49 -0.55 -3.58
CA ILE A 751 29.06 -0.33 -3.30
C ILE A 751 28.42 0.54 -4.39
N TYR A 752 29.07 1.65 -4.74
CA TYR A 752 28.56 2.58 -5.76
C TYR A 752 28.50 1.93 -7.15
N ARG A 753 29.56 1.22 -7.57
CA ARG A 753 29.53 0.49 -8.85
C ARG A 753 28.53 -0.65 -8.84
N GLY A 754 28.33 -1.28 -7.69
CA GLY A 754 27.36 -2.36 -7.49
C GLY A 754 25.92 -1.92 -7.66
N VAL A 755 25.55 -0.73 -7.17
CA VAL A 755 24.17 -0.24 -7.22
C VAL A 755 23.78 0.42 -8.55
N LEU A 756 24.72 0.99 -9.30
CA LEU A 756 24.43 1.72 -10.55
C LEU A 756 23.55 0.92 -11.56
N PRO A 757 23.78 -0.38 -11.80
CA PRO A 757 22.89 -1.17 -12.65
C PRO A 757 21.45 -1.27 -12.11
N PHE A 758 21.28 -1.35 -10.79
CA PHE A 758 19.96 -1.41 -10.16
C PHE A 758 19.22 -0.07 -10.24
N VAL A 759 19.93 1.06 -10.10
CA VAL A 759 19.37 2.40 -10.37
C VAL A 759 18.93 2.49 -11.84
N GLY A 760 19.74 1.99 -12.78
CA GLY A 760 19.35 1.92 -14.19
C GLY A 760 18.08 1.08 -14.43
N ILE A 761 17.91 -0.02 -13.70
CA ILE A 761 16.69 -0.84 -13.75
C ILE A 761 15.48 -0.09 -13.18
N GLN A 762 15.64 0.71 -12.12
CA GLN A 762 14.55 1.52 -11.57
C GLN A 762 14.12 2.63 -12.53
N VAL A 763 15.07 3.32 -13.15
CA VAL A 763 14.78 4.32 -14.19
C VAL A 763 14.08 3.65 -15.37
N LEU A 764 14.54 2.47 -15.80
CA LEU A 764 13.84 1.69 -16.83
C LEU A 764 12.43 1.33 -16.39
N CYS A 765 12.22 0.93 -15.13
CA CYS A 765 10.89 0.65 -14.59
C CYS A 765 9.98 1.88 -14.66
N LEU A 766 10.46 3.07 -14.24
CA LEU A 766 9.70 4.32 -14.36
C LEU A 766 9.33 4.63 -15.82
N VAL A 767 10.26 4.43 -16.75
CA VAL A 767 9.99 4.62 -18.20
C VAL A 767 8.95 3.62 -18.69
N LEU A 768 9.03 2.35 -18.27
CA LEU A 768 8.05 1.34 -18.66
C LEU A 768 6.66 1.65 -18.08
N LEU A 769 6.56 2.06 -16.82
CA LEU A 769 5.27 2.44 -16.20
C LEU A 769 4.68 3.72 -16.79
N TYR A 770 5.52 4.59 -17.36
CA TYR A 770 5.07 5.75 -18.14
C TYR A 770 4.44 5.33 -19.47
N PHE A 771 5.07 4.43 -20.22
CA PHE A 771 4.51 3.95 -21.49
C PHE A 771 3.37 2.94 -21.32
N PHE A 772 3.33 2.23 -20.18
CA PHE A 772 2.34 1.20 -19.88
C PHE A 772 1.68 1.47 -18.51
N PRO A 773 0.88 2.55 -18.37
CA PRO A 773 0.24 2.91 -17.10
C PRO A 773 -0.73 1.83 -16.60
N GLY A 774 -1.26 0.99 -17.51
CA GLY A 774 -2.13 -0.14 -17.17
C GLY A 774 -1.49 -1.15 -16.20
N ILE A 775 -0.16 -1.23 -16.09
CA ILE A 775 0.49 -2.09 -15.08
C ILE A 775 0.11 -1.65 -13.66
N VAL A 776 -0.12 -0.35 -13.47
CA VAL A 776 -0.51 0.24 -12.18
C VAL A 776 -2.03 0.18 -11.98
N THR A 777 -2.83 0.43 -13.02
CA THR A 777 -4.29 0.55 -12.88
C THR A 777 -5.04 -0.77 -13.00
N ILE A 778 -4.46 -1.82 -13.62
CA ILE A 778 -5.18 -3.07 -13.92
C ILE A 778 -5.74 -3.77 -12.67
N LEU A 779 -5.00 -3.78 -11.55
CA LEU A 779 -5.46 -4.45 -10.35
C LEU A 779 -6.56 -3.64 -9.62
N PRO A 780 -6.42 -2.32 -9.46
CA PRO A 780 -7.55 -1.46 -9.05
C PRO A 780 -8.79 -1.60 -9.93
N ASP A 781 -8.65 -1.56 -11.26
CA ASP A 781 -9.77 -1.57 -12.21
C ASP A 781 -10.49 -2.93 -12.28
N LEU A 782 -9.83 -4.02 -11.89
CA LEU A 782 -10.43 -5.36 -11.82
C LEU A 782 -11.18 -5.62 -10.50
N LEU A 783 -10.86 -4.88 -9.44
CA LEU A 783 -11.39 -5.13 -8.10
C LEU A 783 -12.45 -4.10 -7.67
N ASN A 784 -12.51 -2.94 -8.32
CA ASN A 784 -13.53 -1.90 -8.13
C ASN A 784 -14.46 -1.87 -9.34
#